data_AF-A0A327KML0-F1
#
_entry.id   AF-A0A327KML0-F1
#
_cell.length_a   1.000
_cell.length_b   1.000
_cell.length_c   1.000
_cell.angle_alpha   90.00
_cell.angle_beta   90.00
_cell.angle_gamma   90.00
#
_symmetry.space_group_name_H-M   'P 1'
#
loop_
_entity.id
_entity.type
_entity.pdbx_description
1 polymer ?
#
loop_
_entity_poly.entity_id
_entity_poly.type
_entity_poly.pdbx_seq_one_letter_code
_entity_poly.pdbx_strand_id
1 'polypeptide(L)'
;MAMRSGLLAGVSLISFVVAAVPAVAADLPAKIPARAPAAPVWSWTGLYIGTHAGNAWDRSEWLSGSGELAALPRFRGTGTSGGAFGGAQIGYNYQTGPWVLGVELEGSVADLDGNARCAMAQAVCNTRIDAMGTLVGRAGWTFDNVLVYGRAGGAYAHAKHIVTAYNADNPAEGDSNRFGWTAGAGVEYAVSPTWSAKLEYDYLHFGTDQVTISSPTESLEIDTRQQIHRVKVGLNRRLDWGLPGLPASGVAGGAGFPVKAVAPSVPAWTVEVGTRVWYSEGRYQKDLMDNVNPGRLNSRLSYNDMTGIAGEAFGRFDHRSGLFVKGNFGAGALTGGTLHDEDFPSEVVYSNTVSDMKDGRMRYASADVGWNVLTGPTGKLGAYVGYRYFHERGNGFGCAQIAADETCAPAVPTRFLGLSETETWRGVALGLNTQVQLTDRVRLEVDGAILPYASRTGYDNHWYRADINPQIESGHGWGGQLEAILSYMITPQWNVGVGGRYWYYTTTDARTQFPGEVSDSPMKYTAERWGGFLQASYMFDSTGGEAATPAPGGVFKAPAAAPPGWSWTGVYVGGHVGAAWGRTEWTTATGTGREVWNDVDGIVAGGQVGADYQMGQWVVGVEGSWSWSDLDGNASCGRIYTCNVHADGLGMLTGRLGWASGNVLLYGKGGVAWLRTDQSMLYNEIPNAYSAKETRTGWTLGSGIEYGLMPNVTAKIEYNWSDFGTKSVAMTDQFGGVIPVDVKQTVQDVRLGVNYRFGQTGTVTPTRAMRPFASLLATGPAMSWTGVYAGLHVGGGHAAETWSNPFGPQVFGDDIGSGGWLAGGQVGYNHQIGSVVLGAEADISAANFDGTNTCFVGLNPAIGGVDCRSQLDALATFTGRAGWAFARNLVYVKGGGAWARESRELNLVGVDGGGVYRTTAGRWGWTVGAGIEHALLPNVSVKLEYDYVSLGDDTASFGLPGGFAAVDNRTVSQDAHVAKLGVNYLFNTPVAPLQAKY
;
A
#
# COMPACT_ATOMS: atom_id res chain seq x y z
N MET A 1 -4.50 21.86 -40.79
CA MET A 1 -5.15 21.18 -41.94
C MET A 1 -6.05 20.08 -41.37
N ALA A 2 -7.37 20.17 -41.66
CA ALA A 2 -8.51 19.22 -41.45
C ALA A 2 -8.47 18.30 -40.19
N MET A 3 -9.28 18.42 -39.12
CA MET A 3 -10.72 18.71 -38.88
C MET A 3 -11.71 17.58 -39.28
N ARG A 4 -12.46 17.10 -38.26
CA ARG A 4 -13.81 16.44 -38.26
C ARG A 4 -13.85 14.95 -38.67
N SER A 5 -14.76 14.05 -38.26
CA SER A 5 -16.12 14.03 -37.65
C SER A 5 -16.36 12.56 -37.19
N GLY A 6 -17.34 12.11 -36.40
CA GLY A 6 -18.58 12.67 -35.89
C GLY A 6 -19.35 11.59 -35.09
N LEU A 7 -20.25 12.06 -34.24
CA LEU A 7 -21.22 11.30 -33.43
C LEU A 7 -22.56 11.16 -34.18
N LEU A 8 -23.46 10.34 -33.60
CA LEU A 8 -24.93 10.20 -33.76
C LEU A 8 -25.35 8.85 -34.39
N ALA A 9 -25.96 7.90 -33.67
CA ALA A 9 -27.28 7.84 -32.99
C ALA A 9 -28.42 7.38 -33.92
N GLY A 10 -29.23 6.38 -33.48
CA GLY A 10 -30.55 6.09 -34.08
C GLY A 10 -31.10 4.66 -34.01
N VAL A 11 -31.51 4.20 -32.83
CA VAL A 11 -32.79 3.53 -32.45
C VAL A 11 -33.65 2.78 -33.52
N SER A 12 -33.99 1.50 -33.19
CA SER A 12 -35.33 0.84 -33.19
C SER A 12 -35.73 -0.31 -34.17
N LEU A 13 -36.24 -1.39 -33.52
CA LEU A 13 -37.50 -2.15 -33.75
C LEU A 13 -37.60 -3.38 -34.69
N ILE A 14 -38.41 -4.36 -34.21
CA ILE A 14 -39.15 -5.47 -34.88
C ILE A 14 -38.35 -6.80 -35.02
N SER A 15 -38.85 -8.01 -34.70
CA SER A 15 -40.07 -8.52 -34.06
C SER A 15 -39.88 -10.01 -33.72
N PHE A 16 -40.60 -10.47 -32.70
CA PHE A 16 -40.81 -11.88 -32.37
C PHE A 16 -41.53 -12.62 -33.52
N VAL A 17 -41.02 -13.78 -33.92
CA VAL A 17 -41.79 -14.79 -34.68
C VAL A 17 -41.97 -16.03 -33.81
N VAL A 18 -43.23 -16.33 -33.56
CA VAL A 18 -43.77 -17.53 -32.91
C VAL A 18 -43.57 -18.74 -33.83
N ALA A 19 -43.05 -19.84 -33.30
CA ALA A 19 -43.22 -21.16 -33.87
C ALA A 19 -43.85 -22.08 -32.81
N ALA A 20 -45.09 -22.48 -33.08
CA ALA A 20 -45.91 -23.36 -32.27
C ALA A 20 -45.44 -24.82 -32.35
N VAL A 21 -45.49 -25.53 -31.23
CA VAL A 21 -45.50 -27.00 -31.18
C VAL A 21 -46.64 -27.41 -30.24
N PRO A 22 -47.50 -28.39 -30.61
CA PRO A 22 -48.77 -28.60 -29.96
C PRO A 22 -48.63 -29.32 -28.61
N ALA A 23 -49.60 -29.04 -27.74
CA ALA A 23 -49.80 -29.69 -26.46
C ALA A 23 -50.23 -31.15 -26.61
N VAL A 24 -49.78 -31.99 -25.69
CA VAL A 24 -50.45 -33.25 -25.33
C VAL A 24 -50.75 -33.18 -23.83
N ALA A 25 -52.03 -33.32 -23.50
CA ALA A 25 -52.57 -33.22 -22.16
C ALA A 25 -52.30 -34.49 -21.32
N ALA A 26 -52.15 -34.30 -20.01
CA ALA A 26 -52.47 -35.30 -18.99
C ALA A 26 -53.05 -34.57 -17.78
N ASP A 27 -54.34 -34.80 -17.52
CA ASP A 27 -55.13 -34.21 -16.45
C ASP A 27 -54.73 -34.73 -15.06
N LEU A 28 -54.73 -33.85 -14.04
CA LEU A 28 -54.87 -34.13 -12.60
C LEU A 28 -55.10 -32.80 -11.82
N PRO A 29 -55.76 -32.84 -10.64
CA PRO A 29 -56.97 -32.10 -10.32
C PRO A 29 -56.76 -30.65 -9.83
N ALA A 30 -57.80 -29.85 -10.04
CA ALA A 30 -57.88 -28.41 -9.73
C ALA A 30 -57.55 -28.09 -8.26
N LYS A 31 -56.48 -27.32 -8.04
CA LYS A 31 -56.24 -26.55 -6.82
C LYS A 31 -56.98 -25.21 -6.95
N ILE A 32 -57.79 -24.90 -5.94
CA ILE A 32 -58.44 -23.61 -5.73
C ILE A 32 -57.43 -22.49 -5.95
N PRO A 33 -57.68 -21.47 -6.81
CA PRO A 33 -56.74 -20.39 -7.01
C PRO A 33 -56.56 -19.64 -5.67
N ALA A 34 -55.33 -19.68 -5.15
CA ALA A 34 -54.93 -18.81 -4.06
C ALA A 34 -55.20 -17.37 -4.45
N ARG A 35 -55.79 -16.59 -3.53
CA ARG A 35 -55.95 -15.15 -3.66
C ARG A 35 -54.62 -14.57 -4.16
N ALA A 36 -54.63 -13.88 -5.30
CA ALA A 36 -53.45 -13.22 -5.83
C ALA A 36 -52.79 -12.41 -4.69
N PRO A 37 -51.47 -12.53 -4.47
CA PRO A 37 -50.77 -11.66 -3.53
C PRO A 37 -51.13 -10.21 -3.87
N ALA A 38 -51.46 -9.41 -2.86
CA ALA A 38 -51.58 -7.97 -3.06
C ALA A 38 -50.29 -7.51 -3.76
N ALA A 39 -50.43 -6.71 -4.83
CA ALA A 39 -49.28 -6.17 -5.54
C ALA A 39 -48.32 -5.56 -4.51
N PRO A 40 -47.01 -5.86 -4.57
CA PRO A 40 -46.06 -5.32 -3.61
C PRO A 40 -46.13 -3.80 -3.67
N VAL A 41 -46.61 -3.19 -2.59
CA VAL A 41 -46.59 -1.73 -2.44
C VAL A 41 -45.13 -1.32 -2.35
N TRP A 42 -44.72 -0.38 -3.22
CA TRP A 42 -43.35 0.13 -3.21
C TRP A 42 -43.02 0.73 -1.85
N SER A 43 -41.87 0.32 -1.29
CA SER A 43 -41.32 0.89 -0.07
C SER A 43 -40.05 1.66 -0.41
N TRP A 44 -39.96 2.88 0.10
CA TRP A 44 -38.77 3.70 0.02
C TRP A 44 -37.68 3.24 0.99
N THR A 45 -37.98 2.35 1.95
CA THR A 45 -36.97 1.85 2.90
C THR A 45 -35.91 1.00 2.19
N GLY A 46 -34.64 1.37 2.32
CA GLY A 46 -33.51 0.60 1.80
C GLY A 46 -32.30 1.45 1.41
N LEU A 47 -31.17 0.79 1.21
CA LEU A 47 -30.00 1.39 0.59
C LEU A 47 -30.22 1.52 -0.92
N TYR A 48 -29.71 2.57 -1.53
CA TYR A 48 -29.65 2.74 -2.97
C TYR A 48 -28.30 3.28 -3.41
N ILE A 49 -27.90 2.92 -4.62
CA ILE A 49 -26.77 3.53 -5.35
C ILE A 49 -27.31 4.13 -6.64
N GLY A 50 -26.71 5.20 -7.12
CA GLY A 50 -27.20 5.86 -8.31
C GLY A 50 -26.18 6.73 -9.00
N THR A 51 -26.60 7.24 -10.15
CA THR A 51 -25.89 8.26 -10.91
C THR A 51 -26.79 9.47 -11.09
N HIS A 52 -26.19 10.62 -11.36
CA HIS A 52 -26.92 11.85 -11.68
C HIS A 52 -26.16 12.67 -12.71
N ALA A 53 -26.92 13.50 -13.42
CA ALA A 53 -26.39 14.55 -14.28
C ALA A 53 -27.32 15.76 -14.21
N GLY A 54 -26.77 16.95 -14.40
CA GLY A 54 -27.52 18.17 -14.19
C GLY A 54 -26.86 19.39 -14.80
N ASN A 55 -27.54 20.53 -14.63
CA ASN A 55 -26.97 21.84 -14.88
C ASN A 55 -26.96 22.61 -13.56
N ALA A 56 -25.89 23.36 -13.36
CA ALA A 56 -25.73 24.21 -12.20
C ALA A 56 -25.37 25.61 -12.66
N TRP A 57 -25.80 26.60 -11.89
CA TRP A 57 -25.45 28.00 -12.06
C TRP A 57 -25.06 28.57 -10.70
N ASP A 58 -24.00 29.34 -10.72
CA ASP A 58 -23.35 29.90 -9.56
C ASP A 58 -23.43 31.43 -9.61
N ARG A 59 -23.34 32.04 -8.42
CA ARG A 59 -23.01 33.45 -8.26
C ARG A 59 -21.73 33.57 -7.46
N SER A 60 -20.68 34.03 -8.12
CA SER A 60 -19.38 34.33 -7.51
C SER A 60 -19.23 35.84 -7.32
N GLU A 61 -19.06 36.26 -6.07
CA GLU A 61 -18.77 37.64 -5.71
C GLU A 61 -17.30 37.77 -5.31
N TRP A 62 -16.59 38.67 -5.98
CA TRP A 62 -15.22 39.07 -5.70
C TRP A 62 -15.32 40.34 -4.84
N LEU A 63 -14.86 40.32 -3.59
CA LEU A 63 -15.25 41.32 -2.58
C LEU A 63 -14.16 42.35 -2.29
N SER A 64 -12.91 41.91 -2.18
CA SER A 64 -11.72 42.72 -1.83
C SER A 64 -10.47 42.07 -2.40
N GLY A 65 -9.39 42.85 -2.53
CA GLY A 65 -8.04 42.37 -2.80
C GLY A 65 -7.01 43.04 -1.87
N SER A 66 -5.89 42.39 -1.59
CA SER A 66 -4.71 42.95 -0.91
C SER A 66 -3.66 43.43 -1.95
N GLY A 67 -2.48 43.94 -1.52
CA GLY A 67 -1.40 44.37 -2.43
C GLY A 67 -1.69 45.66 -3.23
N GLU A 68 -1.20 45.79 -4.47
CA GLU A 68 -1.48 46.97 -5.31
C GLU A 68 -2.98 47.12 -5.62
N LEU A 69 -3.75 46.02 -5.59
CA LEU A 69 -5.20 46.01 -5.76
C LEU A 69 -5.94 46.60 -4.55
N ALA A 70 -5.32 46.69 -3.37
CA ALA A 70 -5.89 47.37 -2.21
C ALA A 70 -5.96 48.89 -2.40
N ALA A 71 -5.12 49.45 -3.30
CA ALA A 71 -5.13 50.86 -3.65
C ALA A 71 -6.28 51.25 -4.61
N LEU A 72 -6.91 50.27 -5.26
CA LEU A 72 -8.06 50.49 -6.13
C LEU A 72 -9.33 50.59 -5.28
N PRO A 73 -10.07 51.72 -5.31
CA PRO A 73 -11.35 51.79 -4.63
C PRO A 73 -12.31 50.75 -5.25
N ARG A 74 -12.78 49.78 -4.46
CA ARG A 74 -13.80 48.78 -4.84
C ARG A 74 -13.35 47.82 -5.97
N PHE A 75 -12.50 46.84 -5.62
CA PHE A 75 -12.19 45.63 -6.42
C PHE A 75 -13.42 44.75 -6.77
N ARG A 76 -14.62 45.13 -6.32
CA ARG A 76 -15.81 44.28 -6.35
C ARG A 76 -16.21 43.87 -7.76
N GLY A 77 -16.45 42.58 -7.95
CA GLY A 77 -17.00 41.98 -9.17
C GLY A 77 -18.05 40.93 -8.83
N THR A 78 -19.08 40.81 -9.65
CA THR A 78 -20.07 39.73 -9.49
C THR A 78 -20.23 39.02 -10.83
N GLY A 79 -19.91 37.73 -10.84
CA GLY A 79 -20.06 36.85 -11.99
C GLY A 79 -21.15 35.82 -11.76
N THR A 80 -21.69 35.31 -12.85
CA THR A 80 -22.47 34.08 -12.83
C THR A 80 -21.74 33.04 -13.65
N SER A 81 -21.47 31.89 -13.06
CA SER A 81 -20.94 30.73 -13.77
C SER A 81 -22.05 29.72 -14.02
N GLY A 82 -21.95 28.94 -15.09
CA GLY A 82 -22.98 27.96 -15.40
C GLY A 82 -22.42 26.83 -16.23
N GLY A 83 -22.97 25.64 -16.06
CA GLY A 83 -22.48 24.48 -16.79
C GLY A 83 -23.12 23.17 -16.38
N ALA A 84 -22.70 22.12 -17.07
CA ALA A 84 -23.15 20.77 -16.81
C ALA A 84 -22.29 20.10 -15.74
N PHE A 85 -22.87 19.13 -15.05
CA PHE A 85 -22.15 18.27 -14.11
C PHE A 85 -22.72 16.85 -14.15
N GLY A 86 -21.92 15.88 -13.72
CA GLY A 86 -22.31 14.48 -13.63
C GLY A 86 -21.58 13.77 -12.51
N GLY A 87 -22.21 12.77 -11.91
CA GLY A 87 -21.65 12.12 -10.75
C GLY A 87 -22.41 10.87 -10.31
N ALA A 88 -22.05 10.41 -9.13
CA ALA A 88 -22.63 9.24 -8.48
C ALA A 88 -23.07 9.55 -7.05
N GLN A 89 -24.02 8.76 -6.56
CA GLN A 89 -24.56 8.88 -5.22
C GLN A 89 -24.81 7.52 -4.56
N ILE A 90 -24.77 7.52 -3.24
CA ILE A 90 -25.17 6.40 -2.39
C ILE A 90 -25.99 6.95 -1.24
N GLY A 91 -27.09 6.29 -0.88
CA GLY A 91 -27.92 6.74 0.22
C GLY A 91 -28.79 5.66 0.82
N TYR A 92 -29.31 5.91 2.02
CA TYR A 92 -30.22 5.02 2.73
C TYR A 92 -31.49 5.76 3.10
N ASN A 93 -32.64 5.16 2.83
CA ASN A 93 -33.95 5.68 3.21
C ASN A 93 -34.63 4.75 4.24
N TYR A 94 -35.42 5.34 5.12
CA TYR A 94 -36.27 4.71 6.10
C TYR A 94 -37.68 5.31 6.02
N GLN A 95 -38.66 4.49 5.63
CA GLN A 95 -40.06 4.88 5.53
C GLN A 95 -40.86 4.40 6.74
N THR A 96 -41.64 5.31 7.35
CA THR A 96 -42.65 5.02 8.38
C THR A 96 -43.97 5.70 8.05
N GLY A 97 -44.98 4.90 7.68
CA GLY A 97 -46.21 5.43 7.09
C GLY A 97 -45.89 6.23 5.81
N PRO A 98 -46.41 7.47 5.67
CA PRO A 98 -46.08 8.33 4.53
C PRO A 98 -44.74 9.06 4.68
N TRP A 99 -44.09 9.03 5.85
CA TRP A 99 -42.81 9.71 6.05
C TRP A 99 -41.64 8.88 5.55
N VAL A 100 -40.67 9.51 4.89
CA VAL A 100 -39.38 8.91 4.51
C VAL A 100 -38.25 9.80 5.04
N LEU A 101 -37.32 9.22 5.79
CA LEU A 101 -36.11 9.87 6.27
C LEU A 101 -34.89 9.16 5.67
N GLY A 102 -33.81 9.86 5.36
CA GLY A 102 -32.62 9.22 4.79
C GLY A 102 -31.34 10.04 4.89
N VAL A 103 -30.24 9.43 4.48
CA VAL A 103 -28.92 10.07 4.33
C VAL A 103 -28.39 9.76 2.94
N GLU A 104 -27.77 10.72 2.28
CA GLU A 104 -27.18 10.57 0.93
C GLU A 104 -25.80 11.23 0.88
N LEU A 105 -24.82 10.51 0.32
CA LEU A 105 -23.49 11.00 -0.06
C LEU A 105 -23.41 11.07 -1.59
N GLU A 106 -22.82 12.15 -2.09
CA GLU A 106 -22.72 12.44 -3.52
C GLU A 106 -21.36 13.07 -3.85
N GLY A 107 -20.80 12.68 -5.00
CA GLY A 107 -19.66 13.34 -5.64
C GLY A 107 -19.92 13.55 -7.13
N SER A 108 -19.52 14.71 -7.65
CA SER A 108 -19.74 15.13 -9.03
C SER A 108 -18.49 15.76 -9.62
N VAL A 109 -18.23 15.45 -10.89
CA VAL A 109 -17.36 16.27 -11.76
C VAL A 109 -18.21 17.32 -12.46
N ALA A 110 -17.65 18.50 -12.64
CA ALA A 110 -18.35 19.68 -13.10
C ALA A 110 -17.56 20.42 -14.18
N ASP A 111 -18.27 21.14 -15.04
CA ASP A 111 -17.67 22.11 -15.95
C ASP A 111 -18.50 23.40 -15.90
N LEU A 112 -18.52 24.05 -14.73
CA LEU A 112 -19.14 25.37 -14.60
C LEU A 112 -18.06 26.42 -14.84
N ASP A 113 -18.28 27.27 -15.83
CA ASP A 113 -17.38 28.39 -16.15
C ASP A 113 -18.19 29.69 -16.16
N GLY A 114 -17.56 30.80 -15.77
CA GLY A 114 -18.19 32.09 -15.81
C GLY A 114 -17.23 33.23 -15.61
N ASN A 115 -17.57 34.35 -16.26
CA ASN A 115 -16.74 35.55 -16.30
C ASN A 115 -17.48 36.73 -15.64
N ALA A 116 -16.74 37.54 -14.91
CA ALA A 116 -17.17 38.77 -14.28
C ALA A 116 -16.26 39.92 -14.69
N ARG A 117 -16.81 41.13 -14.79
CA ARG A 117 -15.99 42.34 -14.74
C ARG A 117 -15.71 42.65 -13.27
N CYS A 118 -14.44 42.83 -12.93
CA CYS A 118 -13.98 43.19 -11.59
C CYS A 118 -13.04 44.41 -11.68
N ALA A 119 -12.62 44.95 -10.53
CA ALA A 119 -11.73 46.12 -10.47
C ALA A 119 -12.17 47.29 -11.38
N MET A 120 -13.39 47.83 -11.19
CA MET A 120 -13.97 48.88 -12.05
C MET A 120 -13.96 48.54 -13.57
N ALA A 121 -14.12 47.26 -13.93
CA ALA A 121 -14.05 46.76 -15.30
C ALA A 121 -12.67 46.90 -15.98
N GLN A 122 -11.60 47.09 -15.19
CA GLN A 122 -10.22 47.04 -15.67
C GLN A 122 -9.65 45.62 -15.63
N ALA A 123 -10.39 44.64 -15.11
CA ALA A 123 -10.04 43.23 -15.16
C ALA A 123 -11.26 42.33 -15.45
N VAL A 124 -10.99 41.17 -16.04
CA VAL A 124 -11.92 40.05 -16.17
C VAL A 124 -11.56 39.01 -15.13
N CYS A 125 -12.49 38.74 -14.22
CA CYS A 125 -12.36 37.70 -13.22
C CYS A 125 -13.18 36.48 -13.68
N ASN A 126 -12.54 35.34 -13.87
CA ASN A 126 -13.16 34.07 -14.24
C ASN A 126 -13.20 33.13 -13.02
N THR A 127 -14.31 32.41 -12.85
CA THR A 127 -14.46 31.36 -11.85
C THR A 127 -14.89 30.07 -12.54
N ARG A 128 -14.11 29.01 -12.36
CA ARG A 128 -14.40 27.66 -12.84
C ARG A 128 -14.58 26.68 -11.68
N ILE A 129 -15.67 25.92 -11.67
CA ILE A 129 -15.92 24.84 -10.70
C ILE A 129 -15.85 23.50 -11.42
N ASP A 130 -14.91 22.66 -11.01
CA ASP A 130 -14.61 21.37 -11.65
C ASP A 130 -14.94 20.14 -10.79
N ALA A 131 -15.12 20.31 -9.49
CA ALA A 131 -15.57 19.25 -8.59
C ALA A 131 -16.57 19.75 -7.54
N MET A 132 -17.55 18.91 -7.20
CA MET A 132 -18.57 19.19 -6.18
C MET A 132 -18.90 17.92 -5.38
N GLY A 133 -19.33 18.09 -4.13
CA GLY A 133 -19.81 16.97 -3.30
C GLY A 133 -20.79 17.41 -2.22
N THR A 134 -21.65 16.49 -1.77
CA THR A 134 -22.58 16.74 -0.65
C THR A 134 -22.78 15.51 0.23
N LEU A 135 -22.92 15.74 1.53
CA LEU A 135 -23.40 14.75 2.50
C LEU A 135 -24.63 15.32 3.21
N VAL A 136 -25.80 14.72 2.95
CA VAL A 136 -27.08 15.31 3.36
C VAL A 136 -27.97 14.32 4.10
N GLY A 137 -28.78 14.84 5.03
CA GLY A 137 -30.00 14.19 5.46
C GLY A 137 -31.16 14.58 4.53
N ARG A 138 -32.08 13.66 4.24
CA ARG A 138 -33.31 13.87 3.48
C ARG A 138 -34.54 13.50 4.31
N ALA A 139 -35.61 14.26 4.18
CA ALA A 139 -36.89 14.02 4.84
C ALA A 139 -38.04 14.35 3.88
N GLY A 140 -38.99 13.45 3.71
CA GLY A 140 -40.04 13.60 2.73
C GLY A 140 -41.33 12.83 3.01
N TRP A 141 -42.31 13.09 2.16
CA TRP A 141 -43.64 12.50 2.20
C TRP A 141 -43.88 11.69 0.92
N THR A 142 -44.31 10.44 1.05
CA THR A 142 -44.59 9.54 -0.07
C THR A 142 -46.09 9.43 -0.38
N PHE A 143 -46.37 9.36 -1.68
CA PHE A 143 -47.64 9.01 -2.30
C PHE A 143 -47.41 7.71 -3.10
N ASP A 144 -47.27 6.61 -2.37
CA ASP A 144 -46.90 5.29 -2.91
C ASP A 144 -45.57 5.29 -3.69
N ASN A 145 -45.64 5.46 -5.01
CA ASN A 145 -44.51 5.43 -5.95
C ASN A 145 -43.88 6.81 -6.19
N VAL A 146 -44.40 7.89 -5.60
CA VAL A 146 -43.82 9.24 -5.66
C VAL A 146 -43.37 9.67 -4.27
N LEU A 147 -42.12 10.07 -4.10
CA LEU A 147 -41.60 10.69 -2.88
C LEU A 147 -41.24 12.15 -3.14
N VAL A 148 -41.83 13.06 -2.36
CA VAL A 148 -41.46 14.47 -2.34
C VAL A 148 -40.68 14.73 -1.06
N TYR A 149 -39.48 15.31 -1.15
CA TYR A 149 -38.60 15.45 0.01
C TYR A 149 -37.80 16.75 -0.01
N GLY A 150 -37.43 17.21 1.18
CA GLY A 150 -36.37 18.19 1.40
C GLY A 150 -35.06 17.48 1.77
N ARG A 151 -33.93 18.10 1.48
CA ARG A 151 -32.60 17.64 1.87
C ARG A 151 -31.75 18.80 2.40
N ALA A 152 -30.91 18.55 3.39
CA ALA A 152 -29.97 19.53 3.91
C ALA A 152 -28.73 18.86 4.52
N GLY A 153 -27.58 19.53 4.47
CA GLY A 153 -26.34 19.01 5.05
C GLY A 153 -25.09 19.77 4.64
N GLY A 154 -23.95 19.07 4.58
CA GLY A 154 -22.66 19.63 4.21
C GLY A 154 -22.42 19.63 2.70
N ALA A 155 -21.71 20.64 2.20
CA ALA A 155 -21.35 20.81 0.81
C ALA A 155 -19.84 21.06 0.65
N TYR A 156 -19.30 20.59 -0.47
CA TYR A 156 -17.92 20.80 -0.90
C TYR A 156 -17.89 21.24 -2.38
N ALA A 157 -16.99 22.15 -2.73
CA ALA A 157 -16.67 22.51 -4.11
C ALA A 157 -15.19 22.85 -4.26
N HIS A 158 -14.59 22.49 -5.39
CA HIS A 158 -13.28 22.99 -5.81
C HIS A 158 -13.49 24.04 -6.91
N ALA A 159 -12.89 25.22 -6.73
CA ALA A 159 -13.05 26.35 -7.63
C ALA A 159 -11.70 26.96 -8.00
N LYS A 160 -11.46 27.11 -9.30
CA LYS A 160 -10.35 27.87 -9.89
C LYS A 160 -10.79 29.29 -10.18
N HIS A 161 -9.91 30.25 -9.88
CA HIS A 161 -10.12 31.69 -10.00
C HIS A 161 -9.02 32.27 -10.86
N ILE A 162 -9.39 32.98 -11.93
CA ILE A 162 -8.46 33.58 -12.88
C ILE A 162 -8.77 35.07 -12.98
N VAL A 163 -7.76 35.94 -12.93
CA VAL A 163 -7.89 37.39 -13.07
C VAL A 163 -7.02 37.86 -14.24
N THR A 164 -7.65 38.47 -15.23
CA THR A 164 -6.97 39.04 -16.41
C THR A 164 -7.16 40.55 -16.43
N ALA A 165 -6.12 41.32 -16.11
CA ALA A 165 -6.17 42.79 -16.15
C ALA A 165 -5.95 43.33 -17.58
N TYR A 166 -6.53 44.50 -17.89
CA TYR A 166 -6.54 45.11 -19.23
C TYR A 166 -5.14 45.43 -19.79
N ASN A 167 -4.16 45.65 -18.91
CA ASN A 167 -2.77 45.99 -19.26
C ASN A 167 -1.74 44.94 -18.75
N ALA A 168 -2.19 43.72 -18.42
CA ALA A 168 -1.29 42.66 -17.94
C ALA A 168 -1.02 41.64 -19.05
N ASP A 169 0.25 41.29 -19.24
CA ASP A 169 0.69 40.33 -20.25
C ASP A 169 0.31 38.89 -19.90
N ASN A 170 0.09 38.59 -18.61
CA ASN A 170 -0.27 37.26 -18.12
C ASN A 170 -1.49 37.30 -17.17
N PRO A 171 -2.40 36.32 -17.24
CA PRO A 171 -3.46 36.16 -16.25
C PRO A 171 -2.87 35.71 -14.91
N ALA A 172 -3.46 36.15 -13.82
CA ALA A 172 -3.16 35.70 -12.48
C ALA A 172 -4.15 34.58 -12.11
N GLU A 173 -3.69 33.46 -11.53
CA GLU A 173 -4.52 32.29 -11.27
C GLU A 173 -4.37 31.81 -9.81
N GLY A 174 -5.43 31.19 -9.29
CA GLY A 174 -5.44 30.56 -7.97
C GLY A 174 -6.58 29.55 -7.87
N ASP A 175 -6.48 28.59 -6.95
CA ASP A 175 -7.52 27.60 -6.68
C ASP A 175 -7.97 27.64 -5.22
N SER A 176 -9.14 27.07 -4.96
CA SER A 176 -9.74 27.08 -3.63
C SER A 176 -10.62 25.86 -3.39
N ASN A 177 -10.50 25.29 -2.20
CA ASN A 177 -11.39 24.25 -1.67
C ASN A 177 -12.42 24.89 -0.74
N ARG A 178 -13.70 24.76 -1.07
CA ARG A 178 -14.79 25.43 -0.39
C ARG A 178 -15.65 24.42 0.37
N PHE A 179 -15.87 24.69 1.66
CA PHE A 179 -16.79 23.93 2.50
C PHE A 179 -17.97 24.80 2.92
N GLY A 180 -19.17 24.26 2.81
CA GLY A 180 -20.38 25.01 3.04
C GLY A 180 -21.53 24.13 3.49
N TRP A 181 -22.73 24.70 3.44
CA TRP A 181 -23.95 23.96 3.66
C TRP A 181 -24.77 23.89 2.38
N THR A 182 -25.62 22.87 2.29
CA THR A 182 -26.59 22.72 1.20
C THR A 182 -28.00 22.56 1.76
N ALA A 183 -28.98 23.11 1.07
CA ALA A 183 -30.40 22.85 1.27
C ALA A 183 -31.08 22.71 -0.08
N GLY A 184 -31.96 21.73 -0.22
CA GLY A 184 -32.59 21.40 -1.49
C GLY A 184 -33.93 20.68 -1.31
N ALA A 185 -34.60 20.47 -2.42
CA ALA A 185 -35.84 19.70 -2.49
C ALA A 185 -35.85 18.85 -3.75
N GLY A 186 -36.53 17.71 -3.68
CA GLY A 186 -36.59 16.75 -4.76
C GLY A 186 -37.91 16.00 -4.85
N VAL A 187 -38.14 15.45 -6.04
CA VAL A 187 -39.19 14.47 -6.30
C VAL A 187 -38.52 13.23 -6.87
N GLU A 188 -38.82 12.07 -6.29
CA GLU A 188 -38.31 10.77 -6.73
C GLU A 188 -39.48 9.85 -7.06
N TYR A 189 -39.42 9.19 -8.21
CA TYR A 189 -40.45 8.30 -8.72
C TYR A 189 -39.91 6.88 -8.86
N ALA A 190 -40.61 5.91 -8.29
CA ALA A 190 -40.31 4.49 -8.44
C ALA A 190 -40.73 4.00 -9.83
N VAL A 191 -39.76 3.86 -10.73
CA VAL A 191 -39.98 3.44 -12.12
C VAL A 191 -40.17 1.93 -12.24
N SER A 192 -39.50 1.15 -11.36
CA SER A 192 -39.64 -0.30 -11.28
C SER A 192 -39.42 -0.78 -9.84
N PRO A 193 -39.67 -2.07 -9.50
CA PRO A 193 -39.47 -2.61 -8.15
C PRO A 193 -38.04 -2.51 -7.58
N THR A 194 -37.05 -2.13 -8.39
CA THR A 194 -35.66 -1.88 -7.94
C THR A 194 -35.07 -0.56 -8.44
N TRP A 195 -35.81 0.22 -9.24
CA TRP A 195 -35.30 1.47 -9.82
C TRP A 195 -36.20 2.65 -9.53
N SER A 196 -35.59 3.77 -9.25
CA SER A 196 -36.24 5.06 -9.06
C SER A 196 -35.49 6.15 -9.81
N ALA A 197 -36.23 7.15 -10.30
CA ALA A 197 -35.70 8.31 -10.98
C ALA A 197 -36.00 9.54 -10.14
N LYS A 198 -35.01 10.42 -9.94
CA LYS A 198 -35.16 11.65 -9.16
C LYS A 198 -34.93 12.90 -9.99
N LEU A 199 -35.64 13.97 -9.62
CA LEU A 199 -35.38 15.34 -10.03
C LEU A 199 -35.17 16.15 -8.74
N GLU A 200 -34.00 16.78 -8.61
CA GLU A 200 -33.62 17.52 -7.41
C GLU A 200 -33.13 18.92 -7.76
N TYR A 201 -33.45 19.87 -6.89
CA TYR A 201 -32.89 21.21 -6.85
C TYR A 201 -32.13 21.39 -5.54
N ASP A 202 -30.86 21.81 -5.60
CA ASP A 202 -30.07 22.14 -4.42
C ASP A 202 -29.55 23.58 -4.50
N TYR A 203 -29.54 24.26 -3.36
CA TYR A 203 -28.81 25.49 -3.10
C TYR A 203 -27.62 25.17 -2.20
N LEU A 204 -26.42 25.59 -2.60
CA LEU A 204 -25.17 25.40 -1.88
C LEU A 204 -24.58 26.78 -1.57
N HIS A 205 -24.15 26.98 -0.34
CA HIS A 205 -23.60 28.26 0.12
C HIS A 205 -22.29 28.04 0.86
N PHE A 206 -21.21 28.64 0.36
CA PHE A 206 -19.84 28.42 0.83
C PHE A 206 -19.27 29.55 1.69
N GLY A 207 -20.03 30.62 1.89
CA GLY A 207 -19.55 31.77 2.65
C GLY A 207 -18.51 32.58 1.87
N THR A 208 -17.77 33.42 2.60
CA THR A 208 -16.66 34.21 2.05
C THR A 208 -15.37 33.54 2.48
N ASP A 209 -14.43 33.39 1.55
CA ASP A 209 -13.15 32.77 1.82
C ASP A 209 -12.06 33.42 0.97
N GLN A 210 -10.87 33.55 1.54
CA GLN A 210 -9.76 34.30 0.98
C GLN A 210 -8.96 33.36 0.05
N VAL A 211 -8.61 33.82 -1.14
CA VAL A 211 -7.90 33.06 -2.16
C VAL A 211 -6.67 33.84 -2.57
N THR A 212 -5.52 33.20 -2.51
CA THR A 212 -4.30 33.74 -3.10
C THR A 212 -4.32 33.49 -4.60
N ILE A 213 -4.29 34.57 -5.37
CA ILE A 213 -4.17 34.55 -6.83
C ILE A 213 -2.79 35.10 -7.18
N SER A 214 -2.05 34.37 -8.02
CA SER A 214 -0.68 34.71 -8.37
C SER A 214 -0.52 34.85 -9.87
N SER A 215 0.19 35.89 -10.29
CA SER A 215 0.81 36.01 -11.61
C SER A 215 2.33 35.79 -11.47
N PRO A 216 3.09 35.68 -12.57
CA PRO A 216 4.55 35.60 -12.49
C PRO A 216 5.23 36.78 -11.79
N THR A 217 4.54 37.92 -11.64
CA THR A 217 5.09 39.17 -11.13
C THR A 217 4.49 39.63 -9.79
N GLU A 218 3.33 39.11 -9.38
CA GLU A 218 2.64 39.53 -8.15
C GLU A 218 1.76 38.42 -7.57
N SER A 219 1.65 38.36 -6.24
CA SER A 219 0.67 37.53 -5.53
C SER A 219 -0.28 38.40 -4.72
N LEU A 220 -1.58 38.14 -4.87
CA LEU A 220 -2.66 38.98 -4.37
C LEU A 220 -3.64 38.09 -3.62
N GLU A 221 -4.03 38.48 -2.41
CA GLU A 221 -5.10 37.79 -1.70
C GLU A 221 -6.42 38.45 -2.03
N ILE A 222 -7.41 37.67 -2.44
CA ILE A 222 -8.74 38.16 -2.76
C ILE A 222 -9.83 37.43 -1.98
N ASP A 223 -10.83 38.15 -1.53
CA ASP A 223 -12.00 37.54 -0.89
C ASP A 223 -13.02 37.15 -1.96
N THR A 224 -13.40 35.87 -2.03
CA THR A 224 -14.52 35.46 -2.88
C THR A 224 -15.64 34.80 -2.07
N ARG A 225 -16.88 35.08 -2.46
CA ARG A 225 -18.09 34.44 -1.94
C ARG A 225 -18.78 33.67 -3.04
N GLN A 226 -19.17 32.44 -2.75
CA GLN A 226 -19.72 31.54 -3.77
C GLN A 226 -21.06 30.91 -3.34
N GLN A 227 -21.99 30.86 -4.28
CA GLN A 227 -23.33 30.30 -4.09
C GLN A 227 -23.79 29.56 -5.34
N ILE A 228 -24.01 28.26 -5.22
CA ILE A 228 -24.36 27.41 -6.36
C ILE A 228 -25.82 26.97 -6.25
N HIS A 229 -26.58 27.17 -7.30
CA HIS A 229 -27.86 26.54 -7.53
C HIS A 229 -27.68 25.42 -8.54
N ARG A 230 -28.22 24.23 -8.27
CA ARG A 230 -28.14 23.12 -9.22
C ARG A 230 -29.46 22.40 -9.37
N VAL A 231 -29.75 21.98 -10.60
CA VAL A 231 -30.86 21.09 -10.94
C VAL A 231 -30.26 19.82 -11.54
N LYS A 232 -30.63 18.67 -10.99
CA LYS A 232 -30.15 17.37 -11.46
C LYS A 232 -31.27 16.37 -11.61
N VAL A 233 -31.08 15.51 -12.60
CA VAL A 233 -31.84 14.27 -12.75
C VAL A 233 -30.92 13.10 -12.37
N GLY A 234 -31.47 12.11 -11.69
CA GLY A 234 -30.70 10.94 -11.26
C GLY A 234 -31.48 9.65 -11.39
N LEU A 235 -30.75 8.55 -11.51
CA LEU A 235 -31.28 7.19 -11.46
C LEU A 235 -30.68 6.47 -10.27
N ASN A 236 -31.55 5.94 -9.42
CA ASN A 236 -31.19 5.20 -8.22
C ASN A 236 -31.66 3.76 -8.37
N ARG A 237 -30.77 2.82 -8.10
CA ARG A 237 -31.08 1.40 -7.94
C ARG A 237 -31.11 1.07 -6.45
N ARG A 238 -32.26 0.61 -5.97
CA ARG A 238 -32.42 0.10 -4.60
C ARG A 238 -31.74 -1.25 -4.49
N LEU A 239 -30.99 -1.41 -3.39
CA LEU A 239 -30.34 -2.64 -2.97
C LEU A 239 -31.20 -3.20 -1.85
N ASP A 240 -31.69 -4.44 -1.98
CA ASP A 240 -32.60 -5.07 -1.01
C ASP A 240 -31.87 -5.44 0.29
N TRP A 241 -31.54 -4.43 1.08
CA TRP A 241 -30.77 -4.50 2.32
C TRP A 241 -31.69 -4.08 3.47
N GLY A 242 -32.56 -4.99 3.91
CA GLY A 242 -33.49 -4.75 5.01
C GLY A 242 -32.77 -4.66 6.36
N LEU A 243 -33.08 -3.65 7.18
CA LEU A 243 -32.67 -3.61 8.59
C LEU A 243 -33.37 -4.77 9.34
N PRO A 244 -32.65 -5.70 9.97
CA PRO A 244 -33.28 -6.77 10.73
C PRO A 244 -33.85 -6.20 12.03
N GLY A 245 -35.15 -5.91 12.08
CA GLY A 245 -35.84 -5.54 13.34
C GLY A 245 -37.01 -4.57 13.23
N LEU A 246 -37.28 -3.97 12.07
CA LEU A 246 -38.47 -3.13 11.88
C LEU A 246 -39.47 -3.89 11.00
N PRO A 247 -40.64 -4.30 11.54
CA PRO A 247 -41.64 -4.96 10.72
C PRO A 247 -42.10 -4.03 9.60
N ALA A 248 -42.42 -4.60 8.43
CA ALA A 248 -42.94 -3.88 7.27
C ALA A 248 -44.36 -3.28 7.48
N SER A 249 -44.79 -3.09 8.73
CA SER A 249 -46.04 -2.44 9.11
C SER A 249 -45.77 -1.51 10.29
N GLY A 250 -45.89 -0.20 10.04
CA GLY A 250 -45.56 0.87 10.98
C GLY A 250 -46.47 0.91 12.20
N VAL A 251 -46.07 0.26 13.29
CA VAL A 251 -46.54 0.58 14.64
C VAL A 251 -45.32 0.74 15.53
N ALA A 252 -44.98 1.99 15.83
CA ALA A 252 -43.93 2.34 16.78
C ALA A 252 -44.43 2.03 18.20
N GLY A 253 -43.76 1.10 18.87
CA GLY A 253 -43.96 0.83 20.28
C GLY A 253 -42.61 0.68 20.97
N GLY A 254 -42.17 1.75 21.62
CA GLY A 254 -41.34 1.72 22.82
C GLY A 254 -39.91 1.16 22.74
N ALA A 255 -38.97 2.04 23.09
CA ALA A 255 -37.74 1.77 23.85
C ALA A 255 -36.50 1.20 23.13
N GLY A 256 -35.39 1.90 23.40
CA GLY A 256 -34.06 1.31 23.62
C GLY A 256 -33.32 0.89 22.36
N PHE A 257 -32.08 1.37 22.19
CA PHE A 257 -31.11 0.76 21.30
C PHE A 257 -30.97 -0.72 21.68
N PRO A 258 -31.53 -1.69 20.94
CA PRO A 258 -31.35 -3.08 21.25
C PRO A 258 -30.01 -3.45 20.62
N VAL A 259 -28.97 -3.56 21.45
CA VAL A 259 -27.79 -4.35 21.10
C VAL A 259 -28.32 -5.75 20.86
N LYS A 260 -28.42 -6.14 19.58
CA LYS A 260 -28.88 -7.49 19.23
C LYS A 260 -27.85 -8.47 19.79
N ALA A 261 -28.25 -9.27 20.77
CA ALA A 261 -27.49 -10.46 21.14
C ALA A 261 -27.38 -11.32 19.88
N VAL A 262 -26.19 -11.33 19.29
CA VAL A 262 -25.88 -12.19 18.15
C VAL A 262 -25.96 -13.63 18.64
N ALA A 263 -26.65 -14.49 17.88
CA ALA A 263 -26.76 -15.90 18.21
C ALA A 263 -25.35 -16.51 18.44
N PRO A 264 -25.20 -17.46 19.39
CA PRO A 264 -23.91 -18.06 19.73
C PRO A 264 -23.14 -18.66 18.54
N SER A 265 -23.83 -18.96 17.44
CA SER A 265 -23.31 -19.61 16.24
C SER A 265 -22.57 -18.68 15.25
N VAL A 266 -22.46 -17.37 15.52
CA VAL A 266 -21.69 -16.46 14.66
C VAL A 266 -20.24 -16.39 15.16
N PRO A 267 -19.24 -16.61 14.29
CA PRO A 267 -17.82 -16.52 14.62
C PRO A 267 -17.52 -15.22 15.37
N ALA A 268 -16.75 -15.29 16.47
CA ALA A 268 -16.38 -14.08 17.21
C ALA A 268 -15.54 -13.14 16.32
N TRP A 269 -14.66 -13.73 15.52
CA TRP A 269 -13.83 -13.06 14.53
C TRP A 269 -13.96 -13.75 13.17
N THR A 270 -14.01 -12.95 12.11
CA THR A 270 -13.77 -13.40 10.74
C THR A 270 -12.54 -12.69 10.22
N VAL A 271 -11.59 -13.46 9.67
CA VAL A 271 -10.31 -12.93 9.19
C VAL A 271 -10.20 -13.19 7.70
N GLU A 272 -9.93 -12.17 6.90
CA GLU A 272 -9.64 -12.29 5.48
C GLU A 272 -8.20 -11.84 5.24
N VAL A 273 -7.39 -12.69 4.62
CA VAL A 273 -6.01 -12.37 4.23
C VAL A 273 -5.84 -12.67 2.76
N GLY A 274 -5.14 -11.81 2.05
CA GLY A 274 -4.93 -12.00 0.63
C GLY A 274 -3.71 -11.28 0.09
N THR A 275 -3.50 -11.47 -1.20
CA THR A 275 -2.47 -10.79 -1.98
C THR A 275 -3.10 -10.08 -3.17
N ARG A 276 -2.42 -9.04 -3.66
CA ARG A 276 -2.79 -8.29 -4.84
C ARG A 276 -1.57 -8.04 -5.73
N VAL A 277 -1.82 -7.93 -7.02
CA VAL A 277 -0.87 -7.33 -7.98
C VAL A 277 -1.51 -6.06 -8.49
N TRP A 278 -0.86 -4.93 -8.25
CA TRP A 278 -1.34 -3.60 -8.61
C TRP A 278 -0.50 -3.04 -9.74
N TYR A 279 -1.15 -2.80 -10.88
CA TYR A 279 -0.57 -2.04 -11.98
C TYR A 279 -1.09 -0.61 -11.89
N SER A 280 -0.16 0.34 -11.86
CA SER A 280 -0.45 1.74 -11.57
C SER A 280 0.28 2.68 -12.52
N GLU A 281 -0.28 3.86 -12.65
CA GLU A 281 0.29 5.02 -13.31
C GLU A 281 0.21 6.16 -12.30
N GLY A 282 1.17 7.07 -12.37
CA GLY A 282 1.23 8.20 -11.46
C GLY A 282 1.81 9.42 -12.13
N ARG A 283 1.58 10.55 -11.48
CA ARG A 283 2.21 11.81 -11.81
C ARG A 283 2.56 12.49 -10.50
N TYR A 284 3.75 13.07 -10.43
CA TYR A 284 4.02 14.04 -9.38
C TYR A 284 4.84 15.21 -9.92
N GLN A 285 4.70 16.34 -9.26
CA GLN A 285 5.27 17.60 -9.68
C GLN A 285 5.83 18.33 -8.46
N LYS A 286 7.03 18.87 -8.64
CA LYS A 286 7.77 19.68 -7.68
C LYS A 286 7.97 21.06 -8.28
N ASP A 287 7.46 22.08 -7.59
CA ASP A 287 7.64 23.48 -7.95
C ASP A 287 8.57 24.14 -6.93
N LEU A 288 9.75 24.56 -7.38
CA LEU A 288 10.70 25.33 -6.59
C LEU A 288 10.46 26.83 -6.82
N MET A 289 10.16 27.55 -5.76
CA MET A 289 9.97 28.99 -5.81
C MET A 289 11.29 29.72 -5.54
N ASP A 290 11.42 30.92 -6.08
CA ASP A 290 12.57 31.78 -5.84
C ASP A 290 12.65 32.20 -4.36
N ASN A 291 13.85 32.14 -3.78
CA ASN A 291 14.08 32.42 -2.36
C ASN A 291 14.03 33.92 -2.01
N VAL A 292 14.15 34.82 -2.99
CA VAL A 292 14.02 36.28 -2.82
C VAL A 292 12.61 36.74 -3.16
N ASN A 293 11.99 36.14 -4.18
CA ASN A 293 10.62 36.41 -4.64
C ASN A 293 9.77 35.13 -4.63
N PRO A 294 9.24 34.69 -3.47
CA PRO A 294 8.52 33.42 -3.32
C PRO A 294 7.29 33.20 -4.22
N GLY A 295 6.78 34.25 -4.88
CA GLY A 295 5.72 34.14 -5.89
C GLY A 295 6.19 33.73 -7.28
N ARG A 296 7.51 33.73 -7.55
CA ARG A 296 8.11 33.38 -8.84
C ARG A 296 8.58 31.94 -8.83
N LEU A 297 8.12 31.16 -9.81
CA LEU A 297 8.63 29.82 -10.08
C LEU A 297 10.07 29.93 -10.60
N ASN A 298 11.01 29.23 -9.96
CA ASN A 298 12.41 29.18 -10.36
C ASN A 298 12.72 27.89 -11.14
N SER A 299 12.18 26.76 -10.70
CA SER A 299 12.33 25.47 -11.39
C SER A 299 11.10 24.59 -11.14
N ARG A 300 10.81 23.69 -12.08
CA ARG A 300 9.74 22.70 -11.99
C ARG A 300 10.23 21.34 -12.49
N LEU A 301 10.13 20.34 -11.63
CA LEU A 301 10.30 18.94 -12.01
C LEU A 301 8.93 18.28 -12.17
N SER A 302 8.62 17.82 -13.37
CA SER A 302 7.37 17.14 -13.70
C SER A 302 7.64 15.68 -14.07
N TYR A 303 7.19 14.77 -13.23
CA TYR A 303 7.29 13.32 -13.43
C TYR A 303 5.97 12.82 -13.99
N ASN A 304 5.95 12.52 -15.29
CA ASN A 304 4.74 12.15 -16.02
C ASN A 304 4.76 10.66 -16.38
N ASP A 305 3.56 10.10 -16.56
CA ASP A 305 3.33 8.73 -17.02
C ASP A 305 4.15 7.70 -16.22
N MET A 306 4.24 7.90 -14.90
CA MET A 306 5.05 7.09 -13.98
C MET A 306 4.41 5.71 -13.78
N THR A 307 4.61 4.83 -14.73
CA THR A 307 4.13 3.45 -14.70
C THR A 307 4.82 2.66 -13.59
N GLY A 308 4.06 1.83 -12.88
CA GLY A 308 4.61 1.00 -11.83
C GLY A 308 3.78 -0.25 -11.56
N ILE A 309 4.45 -1.27 -11.05
CA ILE A 309 3.84 -2.55 -10.67
C ILE A 309 4.25 -2.91 -9.24
N ALA A 310 3.27 -3.26 -8.40
CA ALA A 310 3.49 -3.65 -7.02
C ALA A 310 2.83 -4.98 -6.67
N GLY A 311 3.52 -5.77 -5.84
CA GLY A 311 2.92 -6.84 -5.07
C GLY A 311 2.43 -6.29 -3.73
N GLU A 312 1.25 -6.71 -3.30
CA GLU A 312 0.63 -6.28 -2.06
C GLU A 312 0.10 -7.47 -1.26
N ALA A 313 0.25 -7.42 0.06
CA ALA A 313 -0.46 -8.29 1.00
C ALA A 313 -1.46 -7.44 1.79
N PHE A 314 -2.63 -8.00 2.07
CA PHE A 314 -3.65 -7.32 2.86
C PHE A 314 -4.29 -8.27 3.87
N GLY A 315 -4.80 -7.68 4.95
CA GLY A 315 -5.52 -8.38 6.00
C GLY A 315 -6.71 -7.56 6.47
N ARG A 316 -7.81 -8.23 6.79
CA ARG A 316 -8.99 -7.67 7.42
C ARG A 316 -9.50 -8.60 8.51
N PHE A 317 -9.76 -8.05 9.68
CA PHE A 317 -10.25 -8.74 10.86
C PHE A 317 -11.54 -8.06 11.25
N ASP A 318 -12.67 -8.74 11.15
CA ASP A 318 -13.95 -8.25 11.64
C ASP A 318 -14.34 -9.01 12.91
N HIS A 319 -14.72 -8.28 13.94
CA HIS A 319 -15.29 -8.82 15.17
C HIS A 319 -16.81 -8.68 15.15
N ARG A 320 -17.50 -9.63 15.79
CA ARG A 320 -18.97 -9.61 15.93
C ARG A 320 -19.53 -8.36 16.63
N SER A 321 -18.72 -7.59 17.36
CA SER A 321 -19.16 -6.31 17.97
C SER A 321 -19.34 -5.19 16.95
N GLY A 322 -18.87 -5.38 15.71
CA GLY A 322 -18.77 -4.35 14.69
C GLY A 322 -17.38 -3.75 14.58
N LEU A 323 -16.49 -3.95 15.55
CA LEU A 323 -15.07 -3.56 15.43
C LEU A 323 -14.45 -4.28 14.23
N PHE A 324 -13.69 -3.56 13.41
CA PHE A 324 -12.83 -4.14 12.40
C PHE A 324 -11.45 -3.50 12.40
N VAL A 325 -10.46 -4.28 11.98
CA VAL A 325 -9.10 -3.83 11.73
C VAL A 325 -8.76 -4.27 10.31
N LYS A 326 -8.25 -3.37 9.47
CA LYS A 326 -7.78 -3.73 8.13
C LYS A 326 -6.46 -3.05 7.83
N GLY A 327 -5.70 -3.63 6.93
CA GLY A 327 -4.45 -3.02 6.49
C GLY A 327 -3.88 -3.72 5.29
N ASN A 328 -2.94 -3.05 4.65
CA ASN A 328 -2.17 -3.61 3.55
C ASN A 328 -0.73 -3.10 3.59
N PHE A 329 0.15 -3.85 2.95
CA PHE A 329 1.52 -3.46 2.67
C PHE A 329 1.83 -3.90 1.25
N GLY A 330 2.40 -2.98 0.46
CA GLY A 330 2.85 -3.28 -0.89
C GLY A 330 4.23 -2.71 -1.17
N ALA A 331 4.93 -3.39 -2.07
CA ALA A 331 6.22 -2.99 -2.59
C ALA A 331 6.28 -3.29 -4.08
N GLY A 332 6.92 -2.41 -4.84
CA GLY A 332 6.83 -2.37 -6.28
C GLY A 332 7.98 -1.60 -6.93
N ALA A 333 8.00 -1.63 -8.26
CA ALA A 333 8.93 -0.89 -9.09
C ALA A 333 8.19 0.15 -9.94
N LEU A 334 8.88 1.23 -10.27
CA LEU A 334 8.49 2.19 -11.29
C LEU A 334 9.24 1.81 -12.57
N THR A 335 8.50 1.36 -13.57
CA THR A 335 9.04 0.70 -14.76
C THR A 335 9.24 1.64 -15.95
N GLY A 336 8.74 2.87 -15.85
CA GLY A 336 8.69 3.79 -16.97
C GLY A 336 8.08 5.12 -16.58
N GLY A 337 8.36 6.15 -17.37
CA GLY A 337 7.82 7.49 -17.24
C GLY A 337 8.78 8.49 -17.86
N THR A 338 8.47 9.77 -17.71
CA THR A 338 9.34 10.87 -18.18
C THR A 338 9.51 11.91 -17.09
N LEU A 339 10.72 12.45 -16.98
CA LEU A 339 11.01 13.61 -16.16
C LEU A 339 11.26 14.79 -17.08
N HIS A 340 10.47 15.84 -16.91
CA HIS A 340 10.76 17.16 -17.44
C HIS A 340 11.33 18.03 -16.33
N ASP A 341 12.51 18.58 -16.57
CA ASP A 341 13.17 19.55 -15.70
C ASP A 341 13.13 20.91 -16.39
N GLU A 342 12.22 21.77 -15.92
CA GLU A 342 11.93 23.09 -16.46
C GLU A 342 12.54 24.17 -15.57
N ASP A 343 13.50 24.94 -16.10
CA ASP A 343 14.13 26.03 -15.36
C ASP A 343 13.70 27.40 -15.89
N PHE A 344 13.46 28.32 -14.96
CA PHE A 344 13.01 29.69 -15.19
C PHE A 344 13.98 30.71 -14.53
N PRO A 345 15.30 30.67 -14.82
CA PRO A 345 16.29 31.50 -14.13
C PRO A 345 16.10 33.01 -14.32
N SER A 346 15.32 33.45 -15.32
CA SER A 346 14.87 34.83 -15.52
C SER A 346 13.57 34.89 -16.34
N GLU A 347 12.91 36.06 -16.42
CA GLU A 347 11.66 36.26 -17.18
C GLU A 347 11.77 35.93 -18.69
N VAL A 348 12.98 35.79 -19.23
CA VAL A 348 13.24 35.64 -20.68
C VAL A 348 13.93 34.33 -21.05
N VAL A 349 14.42 33.56 -20.08
CA VAL A 349 15.19 32.33 -20.33
C VAL A 349 14.41 31.16 -19.73
N TYR A 350 13.96 30.28 -20.61
CA TYR A 350 13.29 29.03 -20.28
C TYR A 350 14.14 27.87 -20.82
N SER A 351 14.57 26.98 -19.92
CA SER A 351 15.24 25.73 -20.26
C SER A 351 14.31 24.57 -19.92
N ASN A 352 14.42 23.49 -20.69
CA ASN A 352 13.71 22.27 -20.41
C ASN A 352 14.57 21.09 -20.88
N THR A 353 14.82 20.17 -19.97
CA THR A 353 15.46 18.91 -20.27
C THR A 353 14.52 17.75 -20.01
N VAL A 354 14.67 16.67 -20.78
CA VAL A 354 13.91 15.44 -20.61
C VAL A 354 14.83 14.27 -20.28
N SER A 355 14.40 13.48 -19.30
CA SER A 355 15.05 12.23 -18.88
C SER A 355 14.05 11.07 -18.86
N ASP A 356 14.54 9.87 -19.16
CA ASP A 356 13.75 8.65 -19.11
C ASP A 356 13.66 8.16 -17.65
N MET A 357 12.45 7.99 -17.12
CA MET A 357 12.26 7.43 -15.79
C MET A 357 12.24 5.91 -15.87
N LYS A 358 13.11 5.25 -15.10
CA LYS A 358 13.17 3.79 -14.99
C LYS A 358 13.87 3.40 -13.69
N ASP A 359 13.90 2.10 -13.38
CA ASP A 359 14.61 1.53 -12.23
C ASP A 359 14.22 2.22 -10.89
N GLY A 360 12.98 2.72 -10.81
CA GLY A 360 12.45 3.37 -9.63
C GLY A 360 11.78 2.36 -8.71
N ARG A 361 11.55 2.73 -7.45
CA ARG A 361 10.93 1.85 -6.44
C ARG A 361 9.79 2.53 -5.72
N MET A 362 8.80 1.74 -5.33
CA MET A 362 7.72 2.21 -4.47
C MET A 362 7.43 1.21 -3.35
N ARG A 363 7.04 1.71 -2.18
CA ARG A 363 6.55 0.92 -1.06
C ARG A 363 5.51 1.71 -0.30
N TYR A 364 4.50 1.01 0.21
CA TYR A 364 3.38 1.66 0.85
C TYR A 364 2.72 0.75 1.87
N ALA A 365 2.05 1.36 2.83
CA ALA A 365 1.28 0.64 3.84
C ALA A 365 0.06 1.43 4.28
N SER A 366 -1.00 0.71 4.63
CA SER A 366 -2.13 1.25 5.38
C SER A 366 -2.47 0.37 6.57
N ALA A 367 -2.90 1.01 7.65
CA ALA A 367 -3.45 0.35 8.83
C ALA A 367 -4.66 1.15 9.32
N ASP A 368 -5.80 0.49 9.45
CA ASP A 368 -7.09 1.09 9.78
C ASP A 368 -7.73 0.33 10.95
N VAL A 369 -8.27 1.08 11.90
CA VAL A 369 -9.15 0.57 12.96
C VAL A 369 -10.49 1.28 12.82
N GLY A 370 -11.56 0.51 12.68
CA GLY A 370 -12.87 1.05 12.43
C GLY A 370 -14.00 0.28 13.10
N TRP A 371 -15.19 0.84 12.98
CA TRP A 371 -16.41 0.26 13.51
C TRP A 371 -17.48 0.22 12.45
N ASN A 372 -18.10 -0.95 12.26
CA ASN A 372 -19.27 -1.14 11.41
C ASN A 372 -20.46 -0.46 12.09
N VAL A 373 -20.77 0.75 11.62
CA VAL A 373 -21.86 1.59 12.12
C VAL A 373 -23.22 1.09 11.63
N LEU A 374 -23.26 0.41 10.48
CA LEU A 374 -24.46 -0.25 9.96
C LEU A 374 -24.11 -1.68 9.50
N THR A 375 -24.92 -2.65 9.92
CA THR A 375 -24.77 -4.05 9.53
C THR A 375 -26.13 -4.62 9.13
N GLY A 376 -26.22 -5.27 7.97
CA GLY A 376 -27.45 -5.93 7.51
C GLY A 376 -27.18 -7.23 6.77
N PRO A 377 -28.23 -7.91 6.26
CA PRO A 377 -28.10 -9.26 5.69
C PRO A 377 -27.17 -9.37 4.48
N THR A 378 -27.04 -8.29 3.71
CA THR A 378 -26.28 -8.26 2.44
C THR A 378 -25.10 -7.29 2.49
N GLY A 379 -24.63 -6.89 3.67
CA GLY A 379 -23.46 -6.00 3.76
C GLY A 379 -23.27 -5.29 5.09
N LYS A 380 -22.28 -4.39 5.12
CA LYS A 380 -21.98 -3.47 6.22
C LYS A 380 -21.38 -2.13 5.74
N LEU A 381 -21.60 -1.07 6.51
CA LEU A 381 -20.93 0.23 6.40
C LEU A 381 -20.19 0.49 7.71
N GLY A 382 -18.91 0.87 7.60
CA GLY A 382 -18.07 1.21 8.72
C GLY A 382 -17.36 2.54 8.54
N ALA A 383 -17.08 3.20 9.66
CA ALA A 383 -16.19 4.36 9.73
C ALA A 383 -14.87 3.94 10.39
N TYR A 384 -13.76 4.52 9.97
CA TYR A 384 -12.45 4.17 10.49
C TYR A 384 -11.52 5.38 10.64
N VAL A 385 -10.55 5.21 11.55
CA VAL A 385 -9.34 6.03 11.64
C VAL A 385 -8.16 5.13 11.29
N GLY A 386 -7.25 5.64 10.48
CA GLY A 386 -6.10 4.87 10.04
C GLY A 386 -4.85 5.70 9.84
N TYR A 387 -3.81 5.03 9.37
CA TYR A 387 -2.52 5.62 9.03
C TYR A 387 -2.14 5.20 7.61
N ARG A 388 -1.51 6.11 6.89
CA ARG A 388 -0.98 5.89 5.54
C ARG A 388 0.50 6.18 5.51
N TYR A 389 1.22 5.32 4.82
CA TYR A 389 2.61 5.48 4.47
C TYR A 389 2.75 5.21 2.98
N PHE A 390 3.34 6.15 2.25
CA PHE A 390 3.66 6.01 0.84
C PHE A 390 5.09 6.50 0.63
N HIS A 391 5.90 5.71 -0.05
CA HIS A 391 7.28 6.04 -0.36
C HIS A 391 7.55 5.65 -1.80
N GLU A 392 8.10 6.58 -2.56
CA GLU A 392 8.47 6.41 -3.96
C GLU A 392 9.89 6.97 -4.15
N ARG A 393 10.70 6.30 -4.99
CA ARG A 393 11.96 6.84 -5.49
C ARG A 393 11.96 6.70 -7.01
N GLY A 394 12.00 7.82 -7.71
CA GLY A 394 12.15 7.89 -9.16
C GLY A 394 13.61 8.14 -9.53
N ASN A 395 14.07 7.50 -10.61
CA ASN A 395 15.40 7.71 -11.17
C ASN A 395 15.27 8.16 -12.63
N GLY A 396 15.74 9.36 -12.94
CA GLY A 396 15.78 9.96 -14.27
C GLY A 396 17.13 9.71 -14.93
N PHE A 397 17.10 9.00 -16.07
CA PHE A 397 18.29 8.63 -16.83
C PHE A 397 18.42 9.43 -18.12
N GLY A 398 19.68 9.75 -18.44
CA GLY A 398 20.02 10.63 -19.55
C GLY A 398 19.59 12.06 -19.28
N CYS A 399 19.83 12.90 -20.28
CA CYS A 399 19.39 14.28 -20.27
C CYS A 399 19.41 14.78 -21.71
N ALA A 400 18.24 15.11 -22.26
CA ALA A 400 18.13 15.70 -23.60
C ALA A 400 17.53 17.10 -23.50
N GLN A 401 18.26 18.08 -24.02
CA GLN A 401 17.79 19.46 -24.09
C GLN A 401 16.66 19.59 -25.12
N ILE A 402 15.51 20.13 -24.71
CA ILE A 402 14.34 20.32 -25.58
C ILE A 402 13.83 21.77 -25.64
N ALA A 403 14.34 22.67 -24.79
CA ALA A 403 14.13 24.12 -24.89
C ALA A 403 15.46 24.88 -24.81
N ALA A 404 15.43 26.22 -24.71
CA ALA A 404 16.63 27.06 -24.80
C ALA A 404 17.69 26.74 -23.71
N ASP A 405 18.93 27.23 -23.90
CA ASP A 405 20.16 26.86 -23.15
C ASP A 405 20.80 25.51 -23.58
N GLU A 406 22.11 25.35 -23.35
CA GLU A 406 22.93 24.19 -23.76
C GLU A 406 23.28 23.26 -22.59
N THR A 407 22.50 23.27 -21.49
CA THR A 407 22.79 22.53 -20.24
C THR A 407 23.06 21.05 -20.48
N CYS A 408 22.28 20.42 -21.36
CA CYS A 408 22.47 19.03 -21.80
C CYS A 408 22.73 18.93 -23.32
N ALA A 409 23.68 19.73 -23.82
CA ALA A 409 24.15 19.68 -25.20
C ALA A 409 25.68 19.40 -25.25
N PRO A 410 26.12 18.25 -25.82
CA PRO A 410 25.32 17.19 -26.44
C PRO A 410 24.52 16.38 -25.40
N ALA A 411 23.44 15.75 -25.86
CA ALA A 411 22.55 14.97 -25.00
C ALA A 411 23.29 13.83 -24.28
N VAL A 412 22.94 13.63 -23.01
CA VAL A 412 23.47 12.56 -22.17
C VAL A 412 22.66 11.28 -22.43
N PRO A 413 23.31 10.15 -22.80
CA PRO A 413 22.61 8.88 -23.04
C PRO A 413 21.80 8.36 -21.84
N THR A 414 20.64 7.76 -22.11
CA THR A 414 19.67 7.22 -21.12
C THR A 414 20.14 5.99 -20.34
N ARG A 415 21.44 5.68 -20.38
CA ARG A 415 22.09 4.69 -19.51
C ARG A 415 22.77 5.33 -18.29
N PHE A 416 22.88 6.65 -18.26
CA PHE A 416 23.52 7.38 -17.16
C PHE A 416 22.46 7.97 -16.25
N LEU A 417 22.56 7.73 -14.95
CA LEU A 417 21.67 8.33 -13.97
C LEU A 417 21.99 9.83 -13.85
N GLY A 418 21.00 10.67 -14.08
CA GLY A 418 21.13 12.14 -14.00
C GLY A 418 20.53 12.69 -12.72
N LEU A 419 19.28 12.32 -12.41
CA LEU A 419 18.55 12.81 -11.26
C LEU A 419 17.85 11.65 -10.52
N SER A 420 17.86 11.67 -9.19
CA SER A 420 17.01 10.77 -8.38
C SER A 420 16.18 11.57 -7.39
N GLU A 421 14.88 11.33 -7.39
CA GLU A 421 13.95 11.98 -6.47
C GLU A 421 13.34 10.93 -5.55
N THR A 422 13.35 11.20 -4.24
CA THR A 422 12.73 10.35 -3.23
C THR A 422 11.61 11.11 -2.56
N GLU A 423 10.43 10.52 -2.51
CA GLU A 423 9.25 11.09 -1.86
C GLU A 423 8.72 10.15 -0.79
N THR A 424 8.46 10.67 0.40
CA THR A 424 7.78 9.91 1.47
C THR A 424 6.63 10.72 2.06
N TRP A 425 5.43 10.18 1.96
CA TRP A 425 4.20 10.72 2.51
C TRP A 425 3.71 9.87 3.68
N ARG A 426 3.30 10.54 4.76
CA ARG A 426 2.78 9.91 5.97
C ARG A 426 1.63 10.71 6.53
N GLY A 427 0.53 10.07 6.92
CA GLY A 427 -0.61 10.82 7.45
C GLY A 427 -1.69 9.97 8.09
N VAL A 428 -2.53 10.64 8.88
CA VAL A 428 -3.70 10.01 9.51
C VAL A 428 -4.87 10.08 8.54
N ALA A 429 -5.50 8.93 8.30
CA ALA A 429 -6.66 8.78 7.44
C ALA A 429 -7.95 8.75 8.27
N LEU A 430 -8.96 9.49 7.81
CA LEU A 430 -10.35 9.38 8.27
C LEU A 430 -11.19 8.87 7.11
N GLY A 431 -11.86 7.74 7.27
CA GLY A 431 -12.49 7.08 6.13
C GLY A 431 -13.74 6.27 6.44
N LEU A 432 -14.38 5.85 5.35
CA LEU A 432 -15.54 4.98 5.32
C LEU A 432 -15.22 3.73 4.50
N ASN A 433 -15.72 2.59 4.96
CA ASN A 433 -15.61 1.31 4.28
C ASN A 433 -17.00 0.70 4.13
N THR A 434 -17.36 0.26 2.94
CA THR A 434 -18.63 -0.39 2.65
C THR A 434 -18.37 -1.75 2.01
N GLN A 435 -18.95 -2.82 2.54
CA GLN A 435 -18.98 -4.13 1.88
C GLN A 435 -20.43 -4.52 1.57
N VAL A 436 -20.72 -4.85 0.32
CA VAL A 436 -22.05 -5.21 -0.18
C VAL A 436 -22.00 -6.54 -0.92
N GLN A 437 -22.79 -7.49 -0.49
CA GLN A 437 -23.02 -8.76 -1.17
C GLN A 437 -24.03 -8.52 -2.31
N LEU A 438 -23.56 -8.54 -3.55
CA LEU A 438 -24.39 -8.33 -4.75
C LEU A 438 -25.15 -9.59 -5.17
N THR A 439 -24.53 -10.76 -4.98
CA THR A 439 -25.11 -12.09 -5.17
C THR A 439 -24.51 -13.05 -4.15
N ASP A 440 -24.95 -14.30 -4.05
CA ASP A 440 -24.34 -15.32 -3.15
C ASP A 440 -22.83 -15.54 -3.37
N ARG A 441 -22.29 -15.09 -4.52
CA ARG A 441 -20.86 -15.23 -4.85
C ARG A 441 -20.15 -13.93 -5.16
N VAL A 442 -20.85 -12.82 -5.37
CA VAL A 442 -20.23 -11.54 -5.78
C VAL A 442 -20.35 -10.52 -4.65
N ARG A 443 -19.23 -9.96 -4.23
CA ARG A 443 -19.13 -8.93 -3.18
C ARG A 443 -18.45 -7.68 -3.75
N LEU A 444 -19.04 -6.51 -3.54
CA LEU A 444 -18.44 -5.21 -3.81
C LEU A 444 -17.94 -4.62 -2.50
N GLU A 445 -16.70 -4.14 -2.47
CA GLU A 445 -16.14 -3.35 -1.38
C GLU A 445 -15.72 -1.98 -1.91
N VAL A 446 -16.03 -0.92 -1.17
CA VAL A 446 -15.61 0.45 -1.47
C VAL A 446 -15.04 1.08 -0.22
N ASP A 447 -13.90 1.71 -0.37
CA ASP A 447 -13.12 2.30 0.70
C ASP A 447 -12.69 3.72 0.30
N GLY A 448 -13.04 4.71 1.10
CA GLY A 448 -12.69 6.11 0.83
C GLY A 448 -12.14 6.77 2.09
N ALA A 449 -11.04 7.51 1.96
CA ALA A 449 -10.42 8.24 3.05
C ALA A 449 -9.96 9.63 2.64
N ILE A 450 -9.97 10.55 3.60
CA ILE A 450 -9.24 11.81 3.55
C ILE A 450 -8.10 11.75 4.55
N LEU A 451 -6.99 12.41 4.23
CA LEU A 451 -5.86 12.63 5.13
C LEU A 451 -5.80 14.14 5.39
N PRO A 452 -6.42 14.63 6.47
CA PRO A 452 -6.45 16.07 6.76
C PRO A 452 -5.07 16.66 7.03
N TYR A 453 -4.12 15.80 7.42
CA TYR A 453 -2.72 16.14 7.61
C TYR A 453 -1.85 15.00 7.07
N ALA A 454 -0.95 15.35 6.15
CA ALA A 454 0.06 14.47 5.59
C ALA A 454 1.41 15.18 5.63
N SER A 455 2.39 14.60 6.32
CA SER A 455 3.78 15.06 6.28
C SER A 455 4.49 14.48 5.06
N ARG A 456 5.31 15.31 4.41
CA ARG A 456 6.18 14.94 3.29
C ARG A 456 7.64 15.13 3.70
N THR A 457 8.47 14.16 3.36
CA THR A 457 9.94 14.28 3.38
C THR A 457 10.51 13.72 2.07
N GLY A 458 11.53 14.35 1.52
CA GLY A 458 12.12 13.92 0.27
C GLY A 458 13.58 14.35 0.09
N TYR A 459 14.18 13.82 -0.97
CA TYR A 459 15.55 14.13 -1.38
C TYR A 459 15.62 14.20 -2.91
N ASP A 460 16.11 15.34 -3.40
CA ASP A 460 16.47 15.52 -4.79
C ASP A 460 17.98 15.38 -4.95
N ASN A 461 18.39 14.39 -5.74
CA ASN A 461 19.80 14.13 -6.01
C ASN A 461 20.14 14.43 -7.46
N HIS A 462 20.88 15.51 -7.68
CA HIS A 462 21.44 15.87 -8.98
C HIS A 462 22.83 15.27 -9.16
N TRP A 463 22.90 14.06 -9.75
CA TRP A 463 24.15 13.27 -9.82
C TRP A 463 25.25 13.90 -10.68
N TYR A 464 24.90 14.83 -11.58
CA TYR A 464 25.88 15.60 -12.37
C TYR A 464 26.38 16.88 -11.67
N ARG A 465 25.80 17.25 -10.52
CA ARG A 465 26.01 18.55 -9.87
C ARG A 465 26.20 18.41 -8.37
N ALA A 466 27.45 18.23 -7.95
CA ALA A 466 27.81 18.09 -6.54
C ALA A 466 27.52 19.36 -5.70
N ASP A 467 27.42 20.52 -6.32
CA ASP A 467 27.16 21.81 -5.66
C ASP A 467 25.72 21.95 -5.14
N ILE A 468 24.78 21.19 -5.69
CA ILE A 468 23.37 21.22 -5.30
C ILE A 468 22.84 19.85 -4.86
N ASN A 469 23.72 18.86 -4.68
CA ASN A 469 23.35 17.48 -4.36
C ASN A 469 23.84 17.07 -2.95
N PRO A 470 22.99 16.52 -2.06
CA PRO A 470 21.53 16.37 -2.16
C PRO A 470 20.80 17.65 -1.75
N GLN A 471 19.62 17.89 -2.32
CA GLN A 471 18.68 18.87 -1.79
C GLN A 471 17.75 18.15 -0.81
N ILE A 472 17.69 18.65 0.43
CA ILE A 472 16.83 18.07 1.47
C ILE A 472 15.48 18.77 1.42
N GLU A 473 14.42 17.98 1.39
CA GLU A 473 13.08 18.50 1.17
C GLU A 473 12.12 18.07 2.28
N SER A 474 11.27 19.00 2.71
CA SER A 474 10.28 18.72 3.74
C SER A 474 9.03 19.56 3.53
N GLY A 475 7.91 19.08 4.03
CA GLY A 475 6.66 19.82 3.99
C GLY A 475 5.51 19.09 4.65
N HIS A 476 4.35 19.70 4.60
CA HIS A 476 3.10 19.09 5.02
C HIS A 476 1.93 19.58 4.17
N GLY A 477 0.87 18.81 4.13
CA GLY A 477 -0.39 19.20 3.51
C GLY A 477 -1.47 18.17 3.75
N TRP A 478 -2.17 17.76 2.72
CA TRP A 478 -3.32 16.86 2.82
C TRP A 478 -3.32 15.84 1.69
N GLY A 479 -4.15 14.80 1.82
CA GLY A 479 -4.30 13.80 0.78
C GLY A 479 -5.66 13.10 0.79
N GLY A 480 -5.85 12.21 -0.17
CA GLY A 480 -7.06 11.43 -0.34
C GLY A 480 -6.77 10.03 -0.89
N GLN A 481 -7.65 9.09 -0.55
CA GLN A 481 -7.62 7.73 -1.07
C GLN A 481 -9.02 7.26 -1.45
N LEU A 482 -9.11 6.56 -2.58
CA LEU A 482 -10.29 5.81 -2.97
C LEU A 482 -9.88 4.42 -3.47
N GLU A 483 -10.56 3.39 -3.02
CA GLU A 483 -10.40 2.01 -3.48
C GLU A 483 -11.78 1.36 -3.68
N ALA A 484 -11.94 0.61 -4.76
CA ALA A 484 -13.15 -0.16 -5.02
C ALA A 484 -12.77 -1.55 -5.54
N ILE A 485 -13.44 -2.59 -5.03
CA ILE A 485 -13.10 -3.99 -5.28
C ILE A 485 -14.36 -4.78 -5.57
N LEU A 486 -14.36 -5.50 -6.69
CA LEU A 486 -15.36 -6.51 -7.00
C LEU A 486 -14.75 -7.91 -6.84
N SER A 487 -15.21 -8.64 -5.83
CA SER A 487 -14.77 -10.00 -5.50
C SER A 487 -15.80 -11.05 -5.92
N TYR A 488 -15.31 -12.14 -6.48
CA TYR A 488 -16.04 -13.39 -6.72
C TYR A 488 -15.53 -14.49 -5.80
N MET A 489 -16.42 -15.02 -4.96
CA MET A 489 -16.19 -16.14 -4.06
C MET A 489 -16.25 -17.44 -4.87
N ILE A 490 -15.08 -18.01 -5.16
CA ILE A 490 -14.93 -19.33 -5.77
C ILE A 490 -15.48 -20.39 -4.82
N THR A 491 -15.14 -20.25 -3.53
CA THR A 491 -15.74 -20.96 -2.40
C THR A 491 -16.07 -19.95 -1.29
N PRO A 492 -16.82 -20.32 -0.24
CA PRO A 492 -17.07 -19.41 0.89
C PRO A 492 -15.81 -18.91 1.58
N GLN A 493 -14.67 -19.61 1.42
CA GLN A 493 -13.40 -19.21 2.00
C GLN A 493 -12.40 -18.68 0.97
N TRP A 494 -12.61 -18.86 -0.34
CA TRP A 494 -11.66 -18.43 -1.38
C TRP A 494 -12.29 -17.41 -2.32
N ASN A 495 -11.65 -16.26 -2.44
CA ASN A 495 -12.17 -15.11 -3.16
C ASN A 495 -11.11 -14.61 -4.13
N VAL A 496 -11.49 -14.37 -5.39
CA VAL A 496 -10.69 -13.62 -6.36
C VAL A 496 -11.39 -12.32 -6.67
N GLY A 497 -10.67 -11.25 -6.98
CA GLY A 497 -11.31 -9.97 -7.28
C GLY A 497 -10.50 -9.09 -8.20
N VAL A 498 -11.17 -8.09 -8.75
CA VAL A 498 -10.57 -6.99 -9.49
C VAL A 498 -10.94 -5.70 -8.77
N GLY A 499 -9.99 -4.78 -8.64
CA GLY A 499 -10.23 -3.50 -8.01
C GLY A 499 -9.45 -2.38 -8.66
N GLY A 500 -9.79 -1.15 -8.26
CA GLY A 500 -9.09 0.06 -8.63
C GLY A 500 -8.74 0.87 -7.38
N ARG A 501 -7.61 1.58 -7.43
CA ARG A 501 -7.14 2.48 -6.38
C ARG A 501 -6.76 3.83 -6.97
N TYR A 502 -7.01 4.89 -6.22
CA TYR A 502 -6.57 6.26 -6.47
C TYR A 502 -6.00 6.87 -5.19
N TRP A 503 -4.85 7.52 -5.30
CA TRP A 503 -4.20 8.32 -4.27
C TRP A 503 -3.90 9.72 -4.79
N TYR A 504 -4.04 10.69 -3.90
CA TYR A 504 -3.71 12.07 -4.13
C TYR A 504 -3.06 12.66 -2.88
N TYR A 505 -2.01 13.45 -3.06
CA TYR A 505 -1.30 14.19 -2.02
C TYR A 505 -0.90 15.56 -2.55
N THR A 506 -0.95 16.58 -1.70
CA THR A 506 -0.40 17.90 -2.02
C THR A 506 0.08 18.59 -0.75
N THR A 507 1.13 19.41 -0.87
CA THR A 507 1.62 20.23 0.25
C THR A 507 0.91 21.58 0.29
N THR A 508 0.57 22.01 1.51
CA THR A 508 0.16 23.40 1.79
C THR A 508 1.35 24.27 2.14
N ASP A 509 2.41 23.65 2.67
CA ASP A 509 3.70 24.27 2.97
C ASP A 509 4.81 23.26 2.68
N ALA A 510 5.83 23.67 1.94
CA ALA A 510 7.00 22.84 1.69
C ALA A 510 8.22 23.72 1.41
N ARG A 511 9.39 23.13 1.61
CA ARG A 511 10.68 23.79 1.47
C ARG A 511 11.78 22.83 1.07
N THR A 512 12.81 23.37 0.44
CA THR A 512 14.09 22.70 0.23
C THR A 512 15.24 23.53 0.76
N GLN A 513 16.29 22.85 1.19
CA GLN A 513 17.55 23.46 1.56
C GLN A 513 18.65 22.98 0.61
N PHE A 514 19.35 23.93 -0.02
CA PHE A 514 20.50 23.66 -0.87
C PHE A 514 21.76 23.43 -0.03
N PRO A 515 22.68 22.55 -0.46
CA PRO A 515 23.98 22.40 0.17
C PRO A 515 24.72 23.73 0.33
N GLY A 516 25.05 24.09 1.57
CA GLY A 516 25.81 25.30 1.89
C GLY A 516 24.98 26.58 2.07
N GLU A 517 23.67 26.55 1.80
CA GLU A 517 22.76 27.67 2.04
C GLU A 517 22.12 27.60 3.43
N VAL A 518 22.00 28.75 4.09
CA VAL A 518 21.40 28.87 5.44
C VAL A 518 19.91 29.20 5.42
N SER A 519 19.37 29.49 4.24
CA SER A 519 17.97 29.86 4.03
C SER A 519 17.24 28.83 3.19
N ASP A 520 16.05 28.46 3.63
CA ASP A 520 15.17 27.54 2.90
C ASP A 520 14.54 28.22 1.68
N SER A 521 14.41 27.48 0.58
CA SER A 521 13.65 27.90 -0.60
C SER A 521 12.23 27.32 -0.53
N PRO A 522 11.17 28.13 -0.67
CA PRO A 522 9.79 27.66 -0.63
C PRO A 522 9.43 26.77 -1.82
N MET A 523 8.50 25.82 -1.60
CA MET A 523 8.15 24.82 -2.60
C MET A 523 6.67 24.41 -2.55
N LYS A 524 6.20 23.79 -3.64
CA LYS A 524 4.91 23.09 -3.70
C LYS A 524 5.07 21.72 -4.35
N TYR A 525 4.49 20.70 -3.72
CA TYR A 525 4.47 19.33 -4.21
C TYR A 525 3.04 18.87 -4.44
N THR A 526 2.83 18.13 -5.53
CA THR A 526 1.59 17.43 -5.81
C THR A 526 1.91 16.05 -6.36
N ALA A 527 1.29 15.02 -5.81
CA ALA A 527 1.49 13.63 -6.24
C ALA A 527 0.14 12.91 -6.36
N GLU A 528 -0.04 12.19 -7.45
CA GLU A 528 -1.18 11.32 -7.68
C GLU A 528 -0.75 9.98 -8.25
N ARG A 529 -1.44 8.91 -7.85
CA ARG A 529 -1.20 7.56 -8.36
C ARG A 529 -2.50 6.78 -8.41
N TRP A 530 -2.76 6.13 -9.53
CA TRP A 530 -3.97 5.36 -9.76
C TRP A 530 -3.67 4.07 -10.50
N GLY A 531 -4.54 3.08 -10.35
CA GLY A 531 -4.30 1.81 -11.03
C GLY A 531 -5.33 0.74 -10.71
N GLY A 532 -5.26 -0.34 -11.49
CA GLY A 532 -6.07 -1.53 -11.32
C GLY A 532 -5.28 -2.63 -10.63
N PHE A 533 -5.93 -3.42 -9.79
CA PHE A 533 -5.32 -4.60 -9.18
C PHE A 533 -6.17 -5.85 -9.33
N LEU A 534 -5.49 -6.99 -9.37
CA LEU A 534 -6.10 -8.30 -9.21
C LEU A 534 -5.78 -8.80 -7.80
N GLN A 535 -6.77 -9.40 -7.15
CA GLN A 535 -6.60 -9.95 -5.81
C GLN A 535 -7.01 -11.42 -5.71
N ALA A 536 -6.35 -12.12 -4.80
CA ALA A 536 -6.75 -13.43 -4.31
C ALA A 536 -6.71 -13.40 -2.77
N SER A 537 -7.71 -13.98 -2.13
CA SER A 537 -7.88 -13.90 -0.67
C SER A 537 -8.55 -15.12 -0.10
N TYR A 538 -8.23 -15.39 1.16
CA TYR A 538 -8.76 -16.49 1.93
C TYR A 538 -9.43 -15.97 3.21
N MET A 539 -10.62 -16.47 3.49
CA MET A 539 -11.41 -16.15 4.68
C MET A 539 -11.32 -17.29 5.71
N PHE A 540 -10.79 -16.97 6.88
CA PHE A 540 -10.73 -17.83 8.06
C PHE A 540 -11.96 -17.58 8.93
N ASP A 541 -12.66 -18.67 9.27
CA ASP A 541 -13.73 -18.70 10.25
C ASP A 541 -13.20 -19.21 11.61
N SER A 542 -13.56 -18.54 12.71
CA SER A 542 -13.26 -18.98 14.08
C SER A 542 -14.02 -20.24 14.56
N THR A 543 -14.95 -20.83 13.79
CA THR A 543 -15.63 -22.07 14.17
C THR A 543 -14.72 -23.28 13.98
N GLY A 544 -13.76 -23.43 14.89
CA GLY A 544 -13.39 -24.75 15.36
C GLY A 544 -14.57 -25.38 16.09
N GLY A 545 -15.45 -26.07 15.38
CA GLY A 545 -16.26 -27.15 15.94
C GLY A 545 -17.47 -26.80 16.84
N GLU A 546 -18.34 -25.88 16.44
CA GLU A 546 -19.75 -25.98 16.85
C GLU A 546 -20.55 -26.63 15.70
N ALA A 547 -20.67 -27.95 15.77
CA ALA A 547 -21.65 -28.67 14.97
C ALA A 547 -23.04 -28.09 15.31
N ALA A 548 -23.71 -27.52 14.30
CA ALA A 548 -25.13 -27.27 14.37
C ALA A 548 -25.82 -28.53 14.89
N THR A 549 -26.57 -28.41 15.99
CA THR A 549 -27.39 -29.51 16.51
C THR A 549 -28.36 -29.92 15.39
N PRO A 550 -28.31 -31.14 14.85
CA PRO A 550 -29.26 -31.53 13.81
C PRO A 550 -30.65 -31.61 14.44
N ALA A 551 -31.63 -30.99 13.81
CA ALA A 551 -33.02 -31.29 14.08
C ALA A 551 -33.24 -32.81 13.91
N PRO A 552 -33.94 -33.48 14.85
CA PRO A 552 -34.13 -34.92 14.78
C PRO A 552 -35.04 -35.27 13.59
N GLY A 553 -34.52 -36.03 12.61
CA GLY A 553 -35.37 -36.60 11.55
C GLY A 553 -34.75 -36.89 10.17
N GLY A 554 -33.44 -36.74 9.95
CA GLY A 554 -32.82 -37.00 8.64
C GLY A 554 -32.24 -38.41 8.50
N VAL A 555 -32.69 -39.17 7.50
CA VAL A 555 -32.15 -40.48 7.10
C VAL A 555 -30.66 -40.37 6.75
N PHE A 556 -29.82 -41.23 7.33
CA PHE A 556 -28.38 -41.26 7.11
C PHE A 556 -28.03 -41.71 5.68
N LYS A 557 -27.34 -40.84 4.93
CA LYS A 557 -26.47 -41.26 3.83
C LYS A 557 -25.19 -41.84 4.44
N ALA A 558 -24.70 -42.96 3.91
CA ALA A 558 -23.50 -43.65 4.39
C ALA A 558 -22.31 -42.68 4.58
N PRO A 559 -21.42 -42.92 5.56
CA PRO A 559 -20.23 -42.09 5.75
C PRO A 559 -19.45 -41.98 4.45
N ALA A 560 -19.13 -40.75 4.03
CA ALA A 560 -18.18 -40.56 2.95
C ALA A 560 -16.86 -41.26 3.32
N ALA A 561 -16.27 -41.96 2.36
CA ALA A 561 -14.96 -42.56 2.53
C ALA A 561 -13.97 -41.51 3.07
N ALA A 562 -13.09 -41.92 3.99
CA ALA A 562 -12.01 -41.06 4.47
C ALA A 562 -11.27 -40.45 3.27
N PRO A 563 -11.00 -39.14 3.25
CA PRO A 563 -10.30 -38.53 2.13
C PRO A 563 -8.96 -39.25 1.91
N PRO A 564 -8.57 -39.52 0.66
CA PRO A 564 -7.27 -40.09 0.36
C PRO A 564 -6.16 -39.22 0.98
N GLY A 565 -5.10 -39.85 1.50
CA GLY A 565 -3.93 -39.12 1.97
C GLY A 565 -3.29 -38.29 0.84
N TRP A 566 -2.95 -37.04 1.14
CA TRP A 566 -2.24 -36.16 0.21
C TRP A 566 -0.83 -36.69 -0.06
N SER A 567 -0.47 -36.79 -1.35
CA SER A 567 0.85 -37.23 -1.80
C SER A 567 1.58 -36.07 -2.47
N TRP A 568 2.79 -35.77 -2.01
CA TRP A 568 3.69 -34.82 -2.61
C TRP A 568 4.46 -35.41 -3.80
N THR A 569 4.40 -36.73 -4.01
CA THR A 569 5.05 -37.38 -5.15
C THR A 569 4.46 -36.91 -6.48
N GLY A 570 5.29 -36.36 -7.36
CA GLY A 570 4.88 -35.93 -8.70
C GLY A 570 5.80 -34.87 -9.31
N VAL A 571 5.62 -34.64 -10.61
CA VAL A 571 6.23 -33.51 -11.33
C VAL A 571 5.33 -32.30 -11.18
N TYR A 572 5.88 -31.10 -11.15
CA TYR A 572 5.08 -29.89 -11.13
C TYR A 572 5.75 -28.75 -11.90
N VAL A 573 4.91 -27.80 -12.31
CA VAL A 573 5.33 -26.55 -12.94
C VAL A 573 4.61 -25.39 -12.25
N GLY A 574 5.27 -24.27 -12.06
CA GLY A 574 4.70 -23.13 -11.36
C GLY A 574 5.32 -21.81 -11.76
N GLY A 575 4.69 -20.74 -11.29
CA GLY A 575 5.22 -19.38 -11.35
C GLY A 575 5.51 -18.87 -9.94
N HIS A 576 6.34 -17.83 -9.84
CA HIS A 576 6.60 -17.12 -8.60
C HIS A 576 6.82 -15.61 -8.84
N VAL A 577 6.57 -14.85 -7.79
CA VAL A 577 6.91 -13.42 -7.67
C VAL A 577 7.52 -13.19 -6.29
N GLY A 578 8.41 -12.22 -6.17
CA GLY A 578 9.18 -12.01 -4.95
C GLY A 578 9.95 -10.72 -4.94
N ALA A 579 10.64 -10.48 -3.83
CA ALA A 579 11.62 -9.42 -3.69
C ALA A 579 13.00 -10.05 -3.48
N ALA A 580 14.02 -9.39 -4.00
CA ALA A 580 15.40 -9.78 -3.82
C ALA A 580 16.26 -8.56 -3.44
N TRP A 581 17.31 -8.82 -2.70
CA TRP A 581 18.30 -7.81 -2.32
C TRP A 581 19.68 -8.47 -2.23
N GLY A 582 20.74 -7.69 -2.30
CA GLY A 582 22.08 -8.22 -2.39
C GLY A 582 23.14 -7.17 -2.22
N ARG A 583 24.39 -7.60 -2.33
CA ARG A 583 25.56 -6.73 -2.25
C ARG A 583 26.52 -7.04 -3.38
N THR A 584 27.06 -5.98 -3.98
CA THR A 584 28.14 -6.03 -4.96
C THR A 584 29.36 -5.31 -4.37
N GLU A 585 30.48 -5.99 -4.24
CA GLU A 585 31.77 -5.45 -3.78
C GLU A 585 32.72 -5.30 -4.98
N TRP A 586 33.47 -4.20 -5.06
CA TRP A 586 34.38 -3.80 -6.13
C TRP A 586 35.77 -3.50 -5.55
N THR A 587 36.83 -4.19 -5.98
CA THR A 587 38.17 -4.06 -5.34
C THR A 587 39.20 -3.30 -6.18
N THR A 588 39.15 -3.41 -7.52
CA THR A 588 40.24 -2.95 -8.42
C THR A 588 39.89 -1.70 -9.25
N ALA A 589 38.62 -1.27 -9.28
CA ALA A 589 38.13 -0.12 -10.05
C ALA A 589 38.79 1.22 -9.65
N THR A 590 39.36 1.31 -8.45
CA THR A 590 39.88 2.56 -7.88
C THR A 590 41.37 2.81 -8.16
N GLY A 591 42.10 1.86 -8.75
CA GLY A 591 43.56 1.93 -8.89
C GLY A 591 44.35 1.94 -7.57
N THR A 592 43.66 1.81 -6.43
CA THR A 592 44.22 1.91 -5.06
C THR A 592 44.13 0.60 -4.27
N GLY A 593 43.47 -0.43 -4.80
CA GLY A 593 43.21 -1.70 -4.11
C GLY A 593 42.15 -1.61 -3.00
N ARG A 594 41.38 -0.52 -2.95
CA ARG A 594 40.33 -0.26 -1.95
C ARG A 594 39.00 -0.90 -2.37
N GLU A 595 38.41 -1.68 -1.46
CA GLU A 595 37.08 -2.26 -1.61
C GLU A 595 35.99 -1.18 -1.46
N VAL A 596 35.07 -1.13 -2.42
CA VAL A 596 33.87 -0.29 -2.44
C VAL A 596 32.68 -1.22 -2.66
N TRP A 597 31.57 -1.03 -1.95
CA TRP A 597 30.37 -1.85 -2.14
C TRP A 597 29.17 -0.99 -2.49
N ASN A 598 28.22 -1.59 -3.21
CA ASN A 598 26.88 -1.09 -3.37
C ASN A 598 25.89 -2.21 -3.04
N ASP A 599 24.79 -1.86 -2.40
CA ASP A 599 23.67 -2.78 -2.23
C ASP A 599 22.83 -2.77 -3.51
N VAL A 600 22.15 -3.90 -3.77
CA VAL A 600 21.18 -4.04 -4.86
C VAL A 600 19.86 -4.48 -4.27
N ASP A 601 18.74 -3.94 -4.74
CA ASP A 601 17.39 -4.35 -4.32
C ASP A 601 16.43 -4.29 -5.50
N GLY A 602 15.39 -5.14 -5.48
CA GLY A 602 14.54 -5.30 -6.66
C GLY A 602 13.50 -6.40 -6.56
N ILE A 603 12.69 -6.51 -7.62
CA ILE A 603 11.65 -7.54 -7.74
C ILE A 603 12.20 -8.73 -8.53
N VAL A 604 11.73 -9.92 -8.18
CA VAL A 604 11.96 -11.14 -8.96
C VAL A 604 10.62 -11.73 -9.39
N ALA A 605 10.51 -12.11 -10.65
CA ALA A 605 9.35 -12.83 -11.17
C ALA A 605 9.83 -13.94 -12.10
N GLY A 606 9.21 -15.10 -12.06
CA GLY A 606 9.78 -16.25 -12.74
C GLY A 606 8.93 -17.51 -12.75
N GLY A 607 9.52 -18.56 -13.29
CA GLY A 607 8.94 -19.90 -13.35
C GLY A 607 9.79 -20.91 -12.61
N GLN A 608 9.16 -22.01 -12.21
CA GLN A 608 9.81 -23.17 -11.63
C GLN A 608 9.23 -24.47 -12.17
N VAL A 609 10.09 -25.48 -12.26
CA VAL A 609 9.72 -26.86 -12.58
C VAL A 609 10.43 -27.78 -11.60
N GLY A 610 9.72 -28.77 -11.09
CA GLY A 610 10.29 -29.68 -10.11
C GLY A 610 9.69 -31.07 -10.15
N ALA A 611 10.36 -31.99 -9.48
CA ALA A 611 9.89 -33.34 -9.25
C ALA A 611 10.16 -33.74 -7.81
N ASP A 612 9.11 -34.20 -7.13
CA ASP A 612 9.15 -34.62 -5.73
C ASP A 612 8.83 -36.11 -5.62
N TYR A 613 9.44 -36.77 -4.65
CA TYR A 613 9.18 -38.15 -4.27
C TYR A 613 9.01 -38.25 -2.76
N GLN A 614 7.84 -38.71 -2.32
CA GLN A 614 7.48 -38.84 -0.91
C GLN A 614 7.68 -40.27 -0.41
N MET A 615 8.37 -40.40 0.73
CA MET A 615 8.69 -41.63 1.46
C MET A 615 8.18 -41.48 2.90
N GLY A 616 6.92 -41.88 3.15
CA GLY A 616 6.28 -41.62 4.43
C GLY A 616 6.06 -40.12 4.65
N GLN A 617 6.64 -39.56 5.72
CA GLN A 617 6.62 -38.09 5.95
C GLN A 617 7.79 -37.37 5.27
N TRP A 618 8.79 -38.06 4.75
CA TRP A 618 9.90 -37.41 4.07
C TRP A 618 9.57 -37.16 2.60
N VAL A 619 9.99 -36.02 2.06
CA VAL A 619 9.92 -35.67 0.64
C VAL A 619 11.31 -35.29 0.18
N VAL A 620 11.77 -35.91 -0.90
CA VAL A 620 13.00 -35.50 -1.60
C VAL A 620 12.62 -35.04 -2.99
N GLY A 621 13.32 -34.06 -3.52
CA GLY A 621 13.02 -33.57 -4.87
C GLY A 621 14.11 -32.73 -5.49
N VAL A 622 13.88 -32.34 -6.73
CA VAL A 622 14.73 -31.43 -7.50
C VAL A 622 13.88 -30.29 -8.04
N GLU A 623 14.38 -29.06 -8.01
CA GLU A 623 13.73 -27.88 -8.57
C GLU A 623 14.70 -27.12 -9.46
N GLY A 624 14.28 -26.83 -10.70
CA GLY A 624 14.88 -25.82 -11.55
C GLY A 624 14.00 -24.57 -11.55
N SER A 625 14.59 -23.39 -11.39
CA SER A 625 13.88 -22.12 -11.45
C SER A 625 14.66 -21.08 -12.23
N TRP A 626 13.94 -20.18 -12.87
CA TRP A 626 14.50 -18.99 -13.52
C TRP A 626 13.65 -17.79 -13.16
N SER A 627 14.29 -16.73 -12.70
CA SER A 627 13.69 -15.45 -12.37
C SER A 627 14.26 -14.38 -13.30
N TRP A 628 13.38 -13.60 -13.90
CA TRP A 628 13.72 -12.26 -14.35
C TRP A 628 13.77 -11.36 -13.12
N SER A 629 14.79 -10.50 -13.06
CA SER A 629 15.04 -9.64 -11.91
C SER A 629 15.30 -8.22 -12.35
N ASP A 630 15.03 -7.29 -11.46
CA ASP A 630 15.29 -5.86 -11.63
C ASP A 630 16.10 -5.38 -10.43
N LEU A 631 17.29 -5.97 -10.25
CA LEU A 631 18.15 -5.76 -9.09
C LEU A 631 19.18 -4.68 -9.41
N ASP A 632 18.94 -3.47 -8.94
CA ASP A 632 19.75 -2.30 -9.25
C ASP A 632 20.50 -1.75 -8.05
N GLY A 633 21.71 -1.25 -8.30
CA GLY A 633 22.50 -0.59 -7.27
C GLY A 633 23.61 0.27 -7.86
N ASN A 634 23.95 1.35 -7.16
CA ASN A 634 25.05 2.23 -7.53
C ASN A 634 25.90 2.62 -6.31
N ALA A 635 27.17 2.91 -6.53
CA ALA A 635 28.06 3.51 -5.54
C ALA A 635 29.19 4.31 -6.21
N SER A 636 29.75 5.26 -5.47
CA SER A 636 30.98 5.95 -5.86
C SER A 636 32.18 5.02 -5.68
N CYS A 637 32.78 4.55 -6.78
CA CYS A 637 33.89 3.61 -6.77
C CYS A 637 35.22 4.29 -7.10
N GLY A 638 35.67 5.17 -6.21
CA GLY A 638 36.92 5.92 -6.33
C GLY A 638 36.67 7.43 -6.42
N ARG A 639 37.75 8.22 -6.61
CA ARG A 639 37.69 9.70 -6.63
C ARG A 639 36.90 10.26 -7.82
N ILE A 640 36.80 9.51 -8.91
CA ILE A 640 36.33 9.98 -10.23
C ILE A 640 35.45 8.96 -10.96
N TYR A 641 34.99 7.88 -10.31
CA TYR A 641 34.15 6.87 -10.94
C TYR A 641 32.84 6.59 -10.17
N THR A 642 31.74 6.44 -10.91
CA THR A 642 30.45 5.93 -10.39
C THR A 642 30.22 4.51 -10.94
N CYS A 643 30.12 3.52 -10.06
CA CYS A 643 29.86 2.13 -10.42
C CYS A 643 28.37 1.83 -10.32
N ASN A 644 27.81 1.21 -11.36
CA ASN A 644 26.44 0.75 -11.41
C ASN A 644 26.42 -0.75 -11.71
N VAL A 645 25.46 -1.45 -11.12
CA VAL A 645 25.19 -2.85 -11.37
C VAL A 645 23.69 -3.07 -11.48
N HIS A 646 23.30 -3.81 -12.51
CA HIS A 646 21.95 -4.26 -12.76
C HIS A 646 21.98 -5.77 -12.95
N ALA A 647 21.26 -6.53 -12.13
CA ALA A 647 21.12 -7.97 -12.30
C ALA A 647 19.74 -8.32 -12.86
N ASP A 648 19.72 -8.84 -14.08
CA ASP A 648 18.51 -9.01 -14.89
C ASP A 648 18.04 -10.48 -15.00
N GLY A 649 18.78 -11.41 -14.38
CA GLY A 649 18.38 -12.81 -14.32
C GLY A 649 19.02 -13.60 -13.18
N LEU A 650 18.20 -14.42 -12.51
CA LEU A 650 18.61 -15.32 -11.44
C LEU A 650 18.08 -16.74 -11.71
N GLY A 651 18.98 -17.67 -12.04
CA GLY A 651 18.68 -19.08 -12.25
C GLY A 651 19.10 -19.94 -11.08
N MET A 652 18.36 -21.00 -10.76
CA MET A 652 18.73 -21.96 -9.71
C MET A 652 18.39 -23.39 -10.11
N LEU A 653 19.27 -24.33 -9.77
CA LEU A 653 19.00 -25.77 -9.81
C LEU A 653 19.32 -26.36 -8.42
N THR A 654 18.30 -26.85 -7.74
CA THR A 654 18.39 -27.22 -6.33
C THR A 654 17.84 -28.61 -6.04
N GLY A 655 18.50 -29.32 -5.15
CA GLY A 655 17.90 -30.46 -4.45
C GLY A 655 17.10 -29.94 -3.25
N ARG A 656 16.00 -30.62 -2.92
CA ARG A 656 15.18 -30.31 -1.75
C ARG A 656 14.97 -31.53 -0.87
N LEU A 657 14.85 -31.28 0.42
CA LEU A 657 14.50 -32.24 1.44
C LEU A 657 13.43 -31.61 2.34
N GLY A 658 12.30 -32.29 2.49
CA GLY A 658 11.17 -31.78 3.24
C GLY A 658 10.44 -32.82 4.06
N TRP A 659 9.60 -32.31 4.96
CA TRP A 659 8.75 -33.05 5.86
C TRP A 659 7.27 -32.72 5.58
N ALA A 660 6.53 -33.74 5.15
CA ALA A 660 5.13 -33.68 4.80
C ALA A 660 4.22 -34.08 5.96
N SER A 661 3.20 -33.26 6.20
CA SER A 661 2.08 -33.54 7.10
C SER A 661 0.78 -33.24 6.37
N GLY A 662 0.20 -34.27 5.76
CA GLY A 662 -0.97 -34.10 4.88
C GLY A 662 -0.65 -33.15 3.73
N ASN A 663 -1.42 -32.09 3.59
CA ASN A 663 -1.27 -31.07 2.55
C ASN A 663 -0.34 -29.91 2.95
N VAL A 664 0.50 -30.06 3.98
CA VAL A 664 1.59 -29.11 4.30
C VAL A 664 2.94 -29.79 4.07
N LEU A 665 3.88 -29.10 3.42
CA LEU A 665 5.26 -29.51 3.22
C LEU A 665 6.20 -28.40 3.70
N LEU A 666 7.01 -28.69 4.71
CA LEU A 666 8.15 -27.86 5.11
C LEU A 666 9.39 -28.39 4.42
N TYR A 667 10.24 -27.56 3.82
CA TYR A 667 11.43 -28.05 3.14
C TYR A 667 12.63 -27.09 3.22
N GLY A 668 13.83 -27.68 3.18
CA GLY A 668 15.07 -26.99 2.86
C GLY A 668 15.51 -27.34 1.44
N LYS A 669 16.21 -26.42 0.77
CA LYS A 669 16.77 -26.61 -0.57
C LYS A 669 18.18 -26.05 -0.67
N GLY A 670 18.99 -26.63 -1.55
CA GLY A 670 20.32 -26.12 -1.85
C GLY A 670 20.84 -26.64 -3.18
N GLY A 671 21.74 -25.89 -3.80
CA GLY A 671 22.30 -26.27 -5.11
C GLY A 671 23.09 -25.16 -5.78
N VAL A 672 23.04 -25.15 -7.11
CA VAL A 672 23.80 -24.22 -7.97
C VAL A 672 22.89 -23.06 -8.37
N ALA A 673 23.44 -21.85 -8.38
CA ALA A 673 22.76 -20.64 -8.85
C ALA A 673 23.55 -19.97 -9.98
N TRP A 674 22.84 -19.22 -10.83
CA TRP A 674 23.40 -18.37 -11.86
C TRP A 674 22.85 -16.95 -11.74
N LEU A 675 23.72 -15.94 -11.85
CA LEU A 675 23.35 -14.53 -11.86
C LEU A 675 23.82 -13.88 -13.16
N ARG A 676 22.91 -13.23 -13.89
CA ARG A 676 23.23 -12.43 -15.06
C ARG A 676 23.26 -10.95 -14.65
N THR A 677 24.34 -10.26 -15.00
CA THR A 677 24.58 -8.87 -14.57
C THR A 677 25.10 -8.02 -15.72
N ASP A 678 24.58 -6.80 -15.81
CA ASP A 678 25.14 -5.67 -16.55
C ASP A 678 25.81 -4.72 -15.55
N GLN A 679 27.04 -4.30 -15.85
CA GLN A 679 27.89 -3.53 -14.97
C GLN A 679 28.46 -2.35 -15.73
N SER A 680 28.46 -1.16 -15.13
CA SER A 680 29.08 0.02 -15.74
C SER A 680 29.86 0.88 -14.76
N MET A 681 30.91 1.54 -15.25
CA MET A 681 31.68 2.55 -14.51
C MET A 681 31.70 3.85 -15.31
N LEU A 682 31.27 4.94 -14.70
CA LEU A 682 31.20 6.27 -15.31
C LEU A 682 32.35 7.12 -14.82
N TYR A 683 33.12 7.69 -15.74
CA TYR A 683 34.15 8.65 -15.38
C TYR A 683 33.52 10.05 -15.18
N ASN A 684 33.71 10.64 -14.00
CA ASN A 684 32.99 11.84 -13.58
C ASN A 684 33.55 13.15 -14.19
N GLU A 685 34.73 13.13 -14.81
CA GLU A 685 35.39 14.34 -15.34
C GLU A 685 35.36 14.46 -16.89
N ILE A 686 35.09 13.36 -17.61
CA ILE A 686 34.97 13.29 -19.10
C ILE A 686 33.90 12.22 -19.39
N PRO A 687 33.02 12.36 -20.41
CA PRO A 687 32.02 11.35 -20.75
C PRO A 687 32.64 10.09 -21.38
N ASN A 688 33.34 9.30 -20.56
CA ASN A 688 33.79 7.95 -20.89
C ASN A 688 33.14 6.95 -19.92
N ALA A 689 32.64 5.84 -20.45
CA ALA A 689 31.97 4.80 -19.67
C ALA A 689 32.53 3.43 -20.03
N TYR A 690 32.88 2.67 -19.01
CA TYR A 690 33.25 1.26 -19.12
C TYR A 690 32.02 0.40 -18.84
N SER A 691 31.83 -0.70 -19.56
CA SER A 691 30.73 -1.63 -19.32
C SER A 691 31.16 -3.09 -19.44
N ALA A 692 30.43 -3.99 -18.79
CA ALA A 692 30.62 -5.43 -18.90
C ALA A 692 29.31 -6.17 -18.65
N LYS A 693 29.07 -7.23 -19.43
CA LYS A 693 27.97 -8.18 -19.22
C LYS A 693 28.53 -9.53 -18.86
N GLU A 694 28.06 -10.07 -17.74
CA GLU A 694 28.59 -11.32 -17.20
C GLU A 694 27.46 -12.25 -16.76
N THR A 695 27.72 -13.55 -16.83
CA THR A 695 26.92 -14.57 -16.13
C THR A 695 27.84 -15.29 -15.16
N ARG A 696 27.43 -15.30 -13.89
CA ARG A 696 28.19 -15.86 -12.77
C ARG A 696 27.53 -17.14 -12.30
N THR A 697 28.34 -18.11 -11.88
CA THR A 697 27.86 -19.35 -11.28
C THR A 697 28.25 -19.34 -9.81
N GLY A 698 27.29 -19.62 -8.94
CA GLY A 698 27.44 -19.64 -7.50
C GLY A 698 26.71 -20.82 -6.87
N TRP A 699 26.58 -20.78 -5.55
CA TRP A 699 25.78 -21.74 -4.80
C TRP A 699 24.61 -21.03 -4.11
N THR A 700 23.55 -21.78 -3.83
CA THR A 700 22.37 -21.27 -3.14
C THR A 700 21.91 -22.21 -2.03
N LEU A 701 21.36 -21.65 -0.96
CA LEU A 701 20.73 -22.35 0.15
C LEU A 701 19.44 -21.63 0.51
N GLY A 702 18.36 -22.38 0.70
CA GLY A 702 17.04 -21.83 0.96
C GLY A 702 16.14 -22.74 1.78
N SER A 703 15.00 -22.20 2.18
CA SER A 703 13.95 -22.93 2.90
C SER A 703 12.58 -22.43 2.48
N GLY A 704 11.55 -23.27 2.64
CA GLY A 704 10.20 -22.90 2.26
C GLY A 704 9.11 -23.73 2.91
N ILE A 705 7.88 -23.23 2.76
CA ILE A 705 6.64 -23.88 3.16
C ILE A 705 5.77 -23.97 1.93
N GLU A 706 5.26 -25.15 1.61
CA GLU A 706 4.32 -25.39 0.52
C GLU A 706 3.02 -26.02 1.05
N TYR A 707 1.89 -25.53 0.56
CA TYR A 707 0.56 -25.96 0.98
C TYR A 707 -0.28 -26.42 -0.21
N GLY A 708 -0.93 -27.56 -0.06
CA GLY A 708 -1.87 -28.13 -1.00
C GLY A 708 -3.23 -27.44 -0.97
N LEU A 709 -3.50 -26.61 -1.97
CA LEU A 709 -4.72 -25.82 -2.13
C LEU A 709 -5.87 -26.62 -2.75
N MET A 710 -5.56 -27.36 -3.81
CA MET A 710 -6.48 -28.24 -4.56
C MET A 710 -5.69 -29.48 -4.99
N PRO A 711 -6.30 -30.62 -5.32
CA PRO A 711 -5.56 -31.86 -5.62
C PRO A 711 -4.30 -31.69 -6.49
N ASN A 712 -4.33 -30.79 -7.48
CA ASN A 712 -3.20 -30.52 -8.37
C ASN A 712 -2.63 -29.11 -8.24
N VAL A 713 -3.01 -28.32 -7.24
CA VAL A 713 -2.54 -26.93 -7.07
C VAL A 713 -1.97 -26.75 -5.67
N THR A 714 -0.75 -26.22 -5.60
CA THR A 714 -0.07 -25.88 -4.35
C THR A 714 0.41 -24.44 -4.36
N ALA A 715 0.50 -23.82 -3.20
CA ALA A 715 1.12 -22.51 -3.03
C ALA A 715 2.32 -22.61 -2.09
N LYS A 716 3.38 -21.86 -2.36
CA LYS A 716 4.61 -21.85 -1.57
C LYS A 716 5.08 -20.44 -1.21
N ILE A 717 5.75 -20.33 -0.07
CA ILE A 717 6.64 -19.22 0.28
C ILE A 717 8.04 -19.79 0.47
N GLU A 718 9.05 -19.12 -0.08
CA GLU A 718 10.43 -19.58 -0.11
C GLU A 718 11.39 -18.43 0.13
N TYR A 719 12.45 -18.67 0.90
CA TYR A 719 13.58 -17.76 1.07
C TYR A 719 14.85 -18.44 0.56
N ASN A 720 15.66 -17.74 -0.23
CA ASN A 720 16.93 -18.22 -0.77
C ASN A 720 18.05 -17.21 -0.50
N TRP A 721 19.26 -17.72 -0.21
CA TRP A 721 20.50 -16.96 -0.13
C TRP A 721 21.50 -17.55 -1.11
N SER A 722 22.15 -16.71 -1.91
CA SER A 722 23.05 -17.12 -3.00
C SER A 722 24.35 -16.31 -3.00
N ASP A 723 25.47 -17.00 -3.20
CA ASP A 723 26.81 -16.40 -3.27
C ASP A 723 27.51 -16.82 -4.56
N PHE A 724 27.97 -15.82 -5.31
CA PHE A 724 28.59 -15.95 -6.63
C PHE A 724 30.12 -15.76 -6.60
N GLY A 725 30.70 -15.55 -5.41
CA GLY A 725 32.13 -15.36 -5.21
C GLY A 725 32.70 -14.12 -5.91
N THR A 726 34.02 -13.98 -5.83
CA THR A 726 34.78 -12.91 -6.48
C THR A 726 35.19 -13.32 -7.90
N LYS A 727 34.95 -12.46 -8.88
CA LYS A 727 35.37 -12.66 -10.28
C LYS A 727 36.00 -11.40 -10.83
N SER A 728 37.12 -11.55 -11.54
CA SER A 728 37.74 -10.46 -12.30
C SER A 728 36.98 -10.24 -13.61
N VAL A 729 36.42 -9.04 -13.78
CA VAL A 729 35.60 -8.63 -14.91
C VAL A 729 36.38 -7.67 -15.79
N ALA A 730 36.50 -7.98 -17.08
CA ALA A 730 37.15 -7.10 -18.04
C ALA A 730 36.15 -6.04 -18.53
N MET A 731 36.20 -4.85 -17.94
CA MET A 731 35.33 -3.74 -18.31
C MET A 731 35.89 -3.01 -19.52
N THR A 732 35.06 -2.80 -20.56
CA THR A 732 35.49 -2.21 -21.83
C THR A 732 34.84 -0.85 -22.08
N ASP A 733 35.60 0.11 -22.61
CA ASP A 733 35.07 1.40 -23.06
C ASP A 733 34.79 1.46 -24.56
N GLN A 734 34.20 2.57 -24.99
CA GLN A 734 33.86 2.85 -26.40
C GLN A 734 35.08 3.06 -27.32
N PHE A 735 36.29 3.13 -26.76
CA PHE A 735 37.55 3.31 -27.49
C PHE A 735 38.41 2.03 -27.50
N GLY A 736 37.92 0.93 -26.92
CA GLY A 736 38.62 -0.36 -26.85
C GLY A 736 39.59 -0.50 -25.67
N GLY A 737 39.57 0.43 -24.70
CA GLY A 737 40.27 0.30 -23.43
C GLY A 737 39.66 -0.80 -22.57
N VAL A 738 40.50 -1.59 -21.90
CA VAL A 738 40.08 -2.69 -21.02
C VAL A 738 40.67 -2.51 -19.64
N ILE A 739 39.81 -2.50 -18.61
CA ILE A 739 40.22 -2.43 -17.20
C ILE A 739 39.71 -3.69 -16.49
N PRO A 740 40.59 -4.53 -15.90
CA PRO A 740 40.16 -5.63 -15.06
C PRO A 740 39.70 -5.13 -13.70
N VAL A 741 38.51 -5.56 -13.26
CA VAL A 741 37.90 -5.17 -12.00
C VAL A 741 37.38 -6.41 -11.27
N ASP A 742 37.86 -6.65 -10.06
CA ASP A 742 37.38 -7.72 -9.22
C ASP A 742 36.06 -7.33 -8.57
N VAL A 743 35.04 -8.15 -8.80
CA VAL A 743 33.70 -7.92 -8.31
C VAL A 743 33.19 -9.16 -7.58
N LYS A 744 32.69 -9.02 -6.35
CA LYS A 744 32.03 -10.08 -5.57
C LYS A 744 30.56 -9.79 -5.39
N GLN A 745 29.70 -10.82 -5.52
CA GLN A 745 28.25 -10.63 -5.46
C GLN A 745 27.54 -11.68 -4.61
N THR A 746 26.58 -11.21 -3.80
CA THR A 746 25.67 -12.04 -3.01
C THR A 746 24.23 -11.54 -3.20
N VAL A 747 23.26 -12.45 -3.28
CA VAL A 747 21.83 -12.13 -3.47
C VAL A 747 20.98 -13.00 -2.55
N GLN A 748 19.99 -12.40 -1.92
CA GLN A 748 18.96 -13.02 -1.11
C GLN A 748 17.60 -12.74 -1.75
N ASP A 749 16.67 -13.67 -1.68
CA ASP A 749 15.33 -13.47 -2.22
C ASP A 749 14.24 -14.16 -1.40
N VAL A 750 13.06 -13.56 -1.38
CA VAL A 750 11.82 -14.14 -0.83
C VAL A 750 10.80 -14.24 -1.96
N ARG A 751 10.25 -15.43 -2.18
CA ARG A 751 9.34 -15.74 -3.28
C ARG A 751 8.03 -16.33 -2.78
N LEU A 752 6.93 -15.84 -3.33
CA LEU A 752 5.61 -16.48 -3.29
C LEU A 752 5.38 -17.18 -4.62
N GLY A 753 5.02 -18.46 -4.60
CA GLY A 753 4.83 -19.26 -5.80
C GLY A 753 3.55 -20.08 -5.78
N VAL A 754 3.04 -20.41 -6.97
CA VAL A 754 1.92 -21.35 -7.17
C VAL A 754 2.38 -22.40 -8.16
N ASN A 755 2.19 -23.68 -7.81
CA ASN A 755 2.54 -24.82 -8.65
C ASN A 755 1.29 -25.62 -9.05
N TYR A 756 1.27 -26.07 -10.29
CA TYR A 756 0.39 -27.13 -10.77
C TYR A 756 1.15 -28.47 -10.76
N ARG A 757 0.64 -29.46 -10.02
CA ARG A 757 1.24 -30.79 -9.86
C ARG A 757 0.59 -31.81 -10.80
N PHE A 758 1.41 -32.59 -11.49
CA PHE A 758 1.03 -33.65 -12.42
C PHE A 758 1.11 -35.02 -11.71
N GLY A 759 -0.04 -35.69 -11.59
CA GLY A 759 -0.21 -37.01 -10.97
C GLY A 759 -1.41 -37.03 -10.02
N GLN A 760 -2.13 -38.17 -9.90
CA GLN A 760 -3.23 -38.29 -8.93
C GLN A 760 -2.71 -38.15 -7.50
N THR A 761 -2.94 -37.01 -6.86
CA THR A 761 -2.94 -36.90 -5.41
C THR A 761 -4.14 -37.65 -4.85
N GLY A 762 -3.97 -38.96 -4.67
CA GLY A 762 -4.92 -39.77 -3.90
C GLY A 762 -5.19 -41.13 -4.48
N THR A 763 -4.30 -42.09 -4.19
CA THR A 763 -4.68 -43.45 -3.78
C THR A 763 -3.42 -44.15 -3.24
N VAL A 764 -3.23 -44.11 -1.93
CA VAL A 764 -2.48 -45.17 -1.24
C VAL A 764 -3.53 -46.10 -0.65
N THR A 765 -3.67 -47.29 -1.22
CA THR A 765 -4.51 -48.36 -0.67
C THR A 765 -3.87 -48.83 0.64
N PRO A 766 -4.52 -48.71 1.81
CA PRO A 766 -3.95 -49.24 3.03
C PRO A 766 -4.13 -50.77 3.08
N THR A 767 -3.03 -51.51 2.95
CA THR A 767 -2.97 -52.95 3.24
C THR A 767 -2.80 -53.20 4.74
N ARG A 768 -3.90 -53.08 5.50
CA ARG A 768 -4.23 -53.96 6.63
C ARG A 768 -5.49 -53.47 7.33
N ALA A 769 -6.47 -54.35 7.41
CA ALA A 769 -7.66 -54.16 8.24
C ALA A 769 -7.26 -54.12 9.73
N MET A 770 -7.42 -52.96 10.37
CA MET A 770 -7.58 -52.88 11.81
C MET A 770 -9.07 -52.73 12.13
N ARG A 771 -9.52 -53.55 13.08
CA ARG A 771 -10.92 -53.74 13.49
C ARG A 771 -11.58 -52.45 13.96
N PRO A 772 -12.92 -52.32 13.85
CA PRO A 772 -13.62 -51.09 14.17
C PRO A 772 -13.57 -50.89 15.69
N PHE A 773 -12.90 -49.83 16.13
CA PHE A 773 -13.21 -49.26 17.43
C PHE A 773 -14.49 -48.45 17.28
N ALA A 774 -15.45 -48.81 18.11
CA ALA A 774 -16.69 -48.09 18.31
C ALA A 774 -16.42 -46.58 18.46
N SER A 775 -17.36 -45.82 17.94
CA SER A 775 -17.56 -44.40 18.17
C SER A 775 -17.22 -43.98 19.61
N LEU A 776 -16.04 -43.41 19.81
CA LEU A 776 -15.92 -42.29 20.72
C LEU A 776 -16.24 -41.04 19.90
N LEU A 777 -17.40 -40.46 20.15
CA LEU A 777 -17.53 -39.00 20.16
C LEU A 777 -16.62 -38.48 21.29
N ALA A 778 -15.30 -38.55 21.07
CA ALA A 778 -14.38 -37.76 21.84
C ALA A 778 -14.43 -36.37 21.20
N THR A 779 -15.11 -35.45 21.85
CA THR A 779 -14.67 -34.06 21.86
C THR A 779 -13.16 -34.10 22.10
N GLY A 780 -12.36 -33.90 21.05
CA GLY A 780 -10.92 -33.71 21.22
C GLY A 780 -10.74 -32.60 22.26
N PRO A 781 -9.85 -32.74 23.25
CA PRO A 781 -9.69 -31.70 24.24
C PRO A 781 -9.43 -30.37 23.55
N ALA A 782 -10.07 -29.31 24.02
CA ALA A 782 -9.72 -27.95 23.63
C ALA A 782 -8.20 -27.82 23.75
N MET A 783 -7.53 -27.43 22.67
CA MET A 783 -6.08 -27.24 22.71
C MET A 783 -5.78 -26.23 23.83
N SER A 784 -4.92 -26.65 24.75
CA SER A 784 -4.43 -25.79 25.82
C SER A 784 -3.08 -25.26 25.39
N TRP A 785 -2.95 -23.94 25.38
CA TRP A 785 -1.68 -23.26 25.22
C TRP A 785 -0.83 -23.36 26.50
N THR A 786 -1.34 -23.91 27.60
CA THR A 786 -0.59 -24.02 28.87
C THR A 786 0.55 -25.02 28.74
N GLY A 787 1.78 -24.58 28.99
CA GLY A 787 2.94 -25.46 29.01
C GLY A 787 4.24 -24.76 28.61
N VAL A 788 5.34 -25.48 28.77
CA VAL A 788 6.65 -25.09 28.23
C VAL A 788 6.66 -25.40 26.74
N TYR A 789 7.12 -24.45 25.93
CA TYR A 789 7.37 -24.66 24.50
C TYR A 789 8.78 -24.23 24.14
N ALA A 790 9.33 -24.84 23.10
CA ALA A 790 10.56 -24.39 22.46
C ALA A 790 10.38 -24.44 20.95
N GLY A 791 11.04 -23.53 20.25
CA GLY A 791 10.87 -23.38 18.81
C GLY A 791 12.09 -22.77 18.13
N LEU A 792 12.00 -22.74 16.81
CA LEU A 792 12.93 -22.04 15.94
C LEU A 792 12.17 -20.93 15.22
N HIS A 793 12.90 -19.89 14.81
CA HIS A 793 12.34 -18.83 13.99
C HIS A 793 13.35 -18.32 12.98
N VAL A 794 12.83 -17.76 11.90
CA VAL A 794 13.55 -16.98 10.90
C VAL A 794 12.79 -15.68 10.69
N GLY A 795 13.48 -14.62 10.33
CA GLY A 795 12.87 -13.32 10.21
C GLY A 795 13.75 -12.34 9.48
N GLY A 796 13.24 -11.13 9.35
CA GLY A 796 13.95 -10.00 8.79
C GLY A 796 13.37 -8.71 9.32
N GLY A 797 14.09 -7.62 9.11
CA GLY A 797 13.67 -6.34 9.62
C GLY A 797 14.51 -5.19 9.11
N HIS A 798 14.23 -4.03 9.68
CA HIS A 798 14.96 -2.80 9.45
C HIS A 798 15.28 -2.15 10.78
N ALA A 799 16.54 -1.78 10.98
CA ALA A 799 16.98 -0.96 12.08
C ALA A 799 17.39 0.43 11.56
N ALA A 800 17.22 1.44 12.39
CA ALA A 800 17.67 2.80 12.14
C ALA A 800 18.55 3.22 13.31
N GLU A 801 19.74 3.73 13.02
CA GLU A 801 20.66 4.25 14.02
C GLU A 801 21.04 5.70 13.72
N THR A 802 20.77 6.60 14.66
CA THR A 802 21.13 8.03 14.58
C THR A 802 22.44 8.29 15.29
N TRP A 803 23.33 9.09 14.69
CA TRP A 803 24.67 9.40 15.21
C TRP A 803 24.83 10.89 15.54
N SER A 804 25.39 11.21 16.72
CA SER A 804 25.58 12.60 17.16
C SER A 804 26.73 13.29 16.44
N ASN A 805 26.49 14.45 15.85
CA ASN A 805 27.53 15.21 15.15
C ASN A 805 28.33 16.17 16.06
N PRO A 806 29.67 16.09 16.10
CA PRO A 806 30.49 17.08 16.79
C PRO A 806 30.55 18.46 16.12
N PHE A 807 30.10 18.61 14.86
CA PHE A 807 30.28 19.83 14.06
C PHE A 807 29.00 20.66 13.83
N GLY A 808 27.87 20.34 14.48
CA GLY A 808 26.57 21.03 14.33
C GLY A 808 25.53 20.27 13.48
N PRO A 809 24.36 20.84 13.13
CA PRO A 809 23.41 20.19 12.21
C PRO A 809 24.04 20.05 10.80
N GLN A 810 23.87 18.91 10.12
CA GLN A 810 24.53 18.59 8.83
C GLN A 810 23.57 18.57 7.63
N VAL A 811 24.19 18.64 6.45
CA VAL A 811 23.65 18.49 5.09
C VAL A 811 23.68 17.02 4.60
N PHE A 812 24.39 16.11 5.30
CA PHE A 812 24.43 14.67 5.02
C PHE A 812 24.07 13.85 6.29
N GLY A 813 23.41 12.71 6.09
CA GLY A 813 22.56 12.01 7.07
C GLY A 813 23.22 11.59 8.38
N ASP A 814 22.55 11.92 9.48
CA ASP A 814 22.77 11.43 10.84
C ASP A 814 22.20 10.02 11.06
N ASP A 815 21.30 9.57 10.19
CA ASP A 815 20.60 8.29 10.29
C ASP A 815 21.18 7.22 9.36
N ILE A 816 21.47 6.04 9.92
CA ILE A 816 21.88 4.83 9.20
C ILE A 816 20.72 3.83 9.24
N GLY A 817 20.09 3.60 8.10
CA GLY A 817 19.13 2.50 7.93
C GLY A 817 19.84 1.19 7.61
N SER A 818 19.61 0.14 8.39
CA SER A 818 20.18 -1.19 8.19
C SER A 818 19.07 -2.24 8.04
N GLY A 819 18.99 -2.87 6.87
CA GLY A 819 18.10 -4.00 6.62
C GLY A 819 18.83 -5.31 6.86
N GLY A 820 18.13 -6.35 7.32
CA GLY A 820 18.79 -7.62 7.61
C GLY A 820 17.86 -8.80 7.83
N TRP A 821 18.48 -9.98 7.88
CA TRP A 821 17.83 -11.22 8.31
C TRP A 821 18.21 -11.54 9.75
N LEU A 822 17.40 -12.39 10.37
CA LEU A 822 17.72 -13.06 11.62
C LEU A 822 17.22 -14.51 11.63
N ALA A 823 17.91 -15.37 12.34
CA ALA A 823 17.50 -16.74 12.58
C ALA A 823 17.91 -17.18 13.98
N GLY A 824 17.02 -17.89 14.66
CA GLY A 824 17.18 -18.12 16.08
C GLY A 824 16.27 -19.17 16.66
N GLY A 825 16.34 -19.29 17.97
CA GLY A 825 15.49 -20.16 18.76
C GLY A 825 14.74 -19.37 19.82
N GLN A 826 13.62 -19.93 20.26
CA GLN A 826 12.80 -19.39 21.34
C GLN A 826 12.43 -20.48 22.32
N VAL A 827 12.32 -20.11 23.60
CA VAL A 827 11.77 -20.95 24.66
C VAL A 827 10.81 -20.11 25.48
N GLY A 828 9.69 -20.67 25.88
CA GLY A 828 8.73 -19.96 26.70
C GLY A 828 7.85 -20.87 27.52
N TYR A 829 7.09 -20.25 28.40
CA TYR A 829 6.06 -20.89 29.18
C TYR A 829 4.77 -20.09 29.07
N ASN A 830 3.68 -20.78 28.82
CA ASN A 830 2.34 -20.21 28.80
C ASN A 830 1.48 -20.80 29.92
N HIS A 831 0.57 -19.99 30.43
CA HIS A 831 -0.50 -20.37 31.34
C HIS A 831 -1.82 -19.82 30.80
N GLN A 832 -2.75 -20.70 30.47
CA GLN A 832 -4.05 -20.35 29.92
C GLN A 832 -5.14 -20.41 31.00
N ILE A 833 -5.88 -19.31 31.16
CA ILE A 833 -7.05 -19.16 32.04
C ILE A 833 -8.27 -18.82 31.15
N GLY A 834 -9.08 -19.82 30.82
CA GLY A 834 -10.17 -19.65 29.85
C GLY A 834 -9.62 -19.31 28.46
N SER A 835 -10.03 -18.16 27.90
CA SER A 835 -9.46 -17.65 26.64
C SER A 835 -8.23 -16.76 26.84
N VAL A 836 -7.87 -16.37 28.06
CA VAL A 836 -6.68 -15.55 28.29
C VAL A 836 -5.46 -16.44 28.42
N VAL A 837 -4.38 -16.11 27.73
CA VAL A 837 -3.07 -16.76 27.86
C VAL A 837 -2.08 -15.72 28.37
N LEU A 838 -1.43 -16.02 29.49
CA LEU A 838 -0.29 -15.25 30.00
C LEU A 838 0.95 -16.12 29.89
N GLY A 839 2.06 -15.55 29.45
CA GLY A 839 3.28 -16.31 29.29
C GLY A 839 4.53 -15.46 29.41
N ALA A 840 5.67 -16.13 29.41
CA ALA A 840 6.99 -15.52 29.27
C ALA A 840 7.72 -16.23 28.13
N GLU A 841 8.41 -15.48 27.30
CA GLU A 841 9.21 -15.97 26.18
C GLU A 841 10.60 -15.33 26.21
N ALA A 842 11.62 -16.16 26.04
CA ALA A 842 12.97 -15.72 25.75
C ALA A 842 13.36 -16.23 24.36
N ASP A 843 13.90 -15.34 23.52
CA ASP A 843 14.44 -15.70 22.21
C ASP A 843 15.83 -15.11 22.00
N ILE A 844 16.63 -15.80 21.17
CA ILE A 844 17.94 -15.35 20.73
C ILE A 844 18.12 -15.68 19.26
N SER A 845 18.63 -14.71 18.51
CA SER A 845 18.79 -14.76 17.07
C SER A 845 20.19 -14.32 16.67
N ALA A 846 20.82 -15.11 15.80
CA ALA A 846 21.88 -14.58 14.96
C ALA A 846 21.24 -13.62 13.95
N ALA A 847 21.86 -12.48 13.72
CA ALA A 847 21.33 -11.43 12.86
C ALA A 847 22.43 -10.88 11.96
N ASN A 848 22.04 -10.29 10.82
CA ASN A 848 22.95 -9.52 9.99
C ASN A 848 22.18 -8.34 9.39
N PHE A 849 21.93 -7.33 10.22
CA PHE A 849 21.38 -6.06 9.79
C PHE A 849 22.57 -5.15 9.59
N ASP A 850 22.81 -4.75 8.35
CA ASP A 850 24.02 -4.04 7.96
C ASP A 850 23.61 -2.82 7.14
N GLY A 851 24.07 -1.65 7.57
CA GLY A 851 23.79 -0.39 6.92
C GLY A 851 24.97 0.55 7.03
N THR A 852 25.17 1.36 5.99
CA THR A 852 26.21 2.38 5.94
C THR A 852 25.62 3.70 5.49
N ASN A 853 26.08 4.79 6.08
CA ASN A 853 25.79 6.14 5.59
C ASN A 853 26.98 7.07 5.86
N THR A 854 27.05 8.19 5.15
CA THR A 854 27.99 9.27 5.47
C THR A 854 27.44 10.06 6.65
N CYS A 855 28.00 9.86 7.84
CA CYS A 855 27.45 10.45 9.07
C CYS A 855 27.89 11.89 9.29
N PHE A 856 29.13 12.23 8.91
CA PHE A 856 29.68 13.57 9.13
C PHE A 856 30.65 13.95 8.01
N VAL A 857 30.60 15.20 7.54
CA VAL A 857 31.62 15.81 6.67
C VAL A 857 32.23 17.00 7.42
N GLY A 858 33.56 17.05 7.49
CA GLY A 858 34.30 18.15 8.12
C GLY A 858 34.38 19.39 7.21
N LEU A 859 34.04 20.58 7.73
CA LEU A 859 34.18 21.86 7.03
C LEU A 859 35.63 22.42 6.99
N ASN A 860 36.62 21.59 7.34
CA ASN A 860 38.04 21.96 7.38
C ASN A 860 38.81 21.05 6.40
N PRO A 861 39.68 21.57 5.50
CA PRO A 861 40.44 20.78 4.52
C PRO A 861 41.34 19.65 5.06
N ALA A 862 41.39 19.46 6.39
CA ALA A 862 42.10 18.37 7.04
C ALA A 862 41.21 17.15 7.39
N ILE A 863 39.86 17.21 7.27
CA ILE A 863 38.96 16.06 7.50
C ILE A 863 37.98 15.96 6.32
N GLY A 864 38.08 14.90 5.51
CA GLY A 864 37.11 14.61 4.45
C GLY A 864 35.79 14.02 4.97
N GLY A 865 35.06 13.30 4.12
CA GLY A 865 33.82 12.60 4.53
C GLY A 865 34.10 11.44 5.49
N VAL A 866 33.21 11.24 6.47
CA VAL A 866 33.25 10.13 7.42
C VAL A 866 32.04 9.23 7.16
N ASP A 867 32.31 8.03 6.65
CA ASP A 867 31.29 7.00 6.53
C ASP A 867 31.23 6.21 7.83
N CYS A 868 30.03 6.03 8.38
CA CYS A 868 29.83 5.05 9.44
C CYS A 868 29.02 3.87 8.95
N ARG A 869 29.31 2.74 9.59
CA ARG A 869 28.59 1.49 9.42
C ARG A 869 27.98 1.09 10.74
N SER A 870 26.73 0.64 10.68
CA SER A 870 26.03 0.01 11.78
C SER A 870 25.71 -1.44 11.42
N GLN A 871 26.19 -2.37 12.23
CA GLN A 871 25.85 -3.79 12.12
C GLN A 871 25.23 -4.31 13.41
N LEU A 872 24.05 -4.91 13.31
CA LEU A 872 23.42 -5.69 14.38
C LEU A 872 23.63 -7.19 14.08
N ASP A 873 24.50 -7.81 14.88
CA ASP A 873 25.01 -9.18 14.71
C ASP A 873 24.18 -10.23 15.48
N ALA A 874 23.52 -9.80 16.56
CA ALA A 874 22.63 -10.66 17.34
C ALA A 874 21.55 -9.85 18.04
N LEU A 875 20.37 -10.45 18.18
CA LEU A 875 19.25 -9.90 18.95
C LEU A 875 18.73 -10.97 19.90
N ALA A 876 18.44 -10.59 21.13
CA ALA A 876 17.76 -11.42 22.11
C ALA A 876 16.64 -10.63 22.76
N THR A 877 15.50 -11.28 23.04
CA THR A 877 14.40 -10.66 23.78
C THR A 877 13.98 -11.52 24.97
N PHE A 878 13.58 -10.87 26.05
CA PHE A 878 13.04 -11.48 27.26
C PHE A 878 11.72 -10.80 27.59
N THR A 879 10.60 -11.45 27.25
CA THR A 879 9.30 -10.80 27.20
C THR A 879 8.26 -11.53 28.04
N GLY A 880 7.37 -10.75 28.66
CA GLY A 880 6.06 -11.23 29.06
C GLY A 880 5.11 -11.14 27.86
N ARG A 881 4.24 -12.13 27.68
CA ARG A 881 3.20 -12.12 26.65
C ARG A 881 1.81 -12.30 27.26
N ALA A 882 0.84 -11.57 26.71
CA ALA A 882 -0.56 -11.67 27.06
C ALA A 882 -1.36 -11.82 25.77
N GLY A 883 -2.22 -12.85 25.70
CA GLY A 883 -2.94 -13.18 24.49
C GLY A 883 -4.33 -13.73 24.73
N TRP A 884 -5.07 -13.83 23.63
CA TRP A 884 -6.41 -14.37 23.58
C TRP A 884 -6.43 -15.62 22.70
N ALA A 885 -6.66 -16.77 23.32
CA ALA A 885 -6.82 -18.06 22.68
C ALA A 885 -8.26 -18.30 22.22
N PHE A 886 -8.41 -18.74 20.98
CA PHE A 886 -9.68 -19.19 20.41
C PHE A 886 -9.44 -20.35 19.44
N ALA A 887 -10.13 -21.46 19.67
CA ALA A 887 -9.91 -22.72 18.97
C ALA A 887 -8.44 -23.16 19.00
N ARG A 888 -7.74 -23.09 17.85
CA ARG A 888 -6.31 -23.42 17.69
C ARG A 888 -5.42 -22.19 17.50
N ASN A 889 -5.98 -21.00 17.64
CA ASN A 889 -5.29 -19.74 17.42
C ASN A 889 -5.02 -19.04 18.75
N LEU A 890 -3.93 -18.29 18.78
CA LEU A 890 -3.54 -17.39 19.86
C LEU A 890 -3.09 -16.07 19.22
N VAL A 891 -3.81 -15.00 19.49
CA VAL A 891 -3.34 -13.63 19.19
C VAL A 891 -2.76 -13.07 20.48
N TYR A 892 -1.60 -12.42 20.43
CA TYR A 892 -0.95 -11.93 21.63
C TYR A 892 -0.18 -10.64 21.40
N VAL A 893 0.00 -9.90 22.47
CA VAL A 893 1.00 -8.83 22.59
C VAL A 893 2.11 -9.30 23.52
N LYS A 894 3.34 -8.88 23.25
CA LYS A 894 4.51 -9.15 24.09
C LYS A 894 5.26 -7.86 24.39
N GLY A 895 5.93 -7.81 25.52
CA GLY A 895 6.79 -6.70 25.88
C GLY A 895 7.77 -7.08 26.97
N GLY A 896 8.94 -6.45 26.98
CA GLY A 896 9.98 -6.73 27.95
C GLY A 896 11.34 -6.15 27.57
N GLY A 897 12.41 -6.83 28.01
CA GLY A 897 13.78 -6.42 27.75
C GLY A 897 14.26 -6.94 26.40
N ALA A 898 15.11 -6.16 25.74
CA ALA A 898 15.85 -6.56 24.56
C ALA A 898 17.35 -6.41 24.82
N TRP A 899 18.14 -7.26 24.17
CA TRP A 899 19.59 -7.14 24.13
C TRP A 899 20.06 -7.32 22.70
N ALA A 900 20.99 -6.49 22.24
CA ALA A 900 21.60 -6.61 20.93
C ALA A 900 23.12 -6.62 21.04
N ARG A 901 23.78 -7.36 20.14
CA ARG A 901 25.21 -7.23 19.88
C ARG A 901 25.39 -6.49 18.58
N GLU A 902 26.20 -5.44 18.61
CA GLU A 902 26.44 -4.59 17.46
C GLU A 902 27.91 -4.36 17.23
N SER A 903 28.27 -4.28 15.96
CA SER A 903 29.55 -3.78 15.50
C SER A 903 29.34 -2.46 14.75
N ARG A 904 30.17 -1.47 15.05
CA ARG A 904 30.15 -0.15 14.42
C ARG A 904 31.49 0.10 13.78
N GLU A 905 31.50 0.66 12.58
CA GLU A 905 32.73 1.07 11.90
C GLU A 905 32.68 2.56 11.59
N LEU A 906 33.84 3.20 11.69
CA LEU A 906 34.06 4.58 11.30
C LEU A 906 35.20 4.61 10.27
N ASN A 907 34.89 5.08 9.07
CA ASN A 907 35.82 5.16 7.94
C ASN A 907 36.17 6.62 7.68
N LEU A 908 37.41 7.02 8.02
CA LEU A 908 37.89 8.36 7.75
C LEU A 908 38.38 8.46 6.30
N VAL A 909 37.59 9.09 5.43
CA VAL A 909 37.90 9.20 4.00
C VAL A 909 38.58 10.54 3.70
N GLY A 910 39.75 10.50 3.05
CA GLY A 910 40.42 11.70 2.54
C GLY A 910 41.30 12.46 3.54
N VAL A 911 41.86 11.79 4.55
CA VAL A 911 42.76 12.39 5.56
C VAL A 911 44.08 11.63 5.69
N ASP A 912 45.21 12.34 5.79
CA ASP A 912 46.51 11.74 6.08
C ASP A 912 46.51 11.07 7.45
N GLY A 913 46.71 9.74 7.46
CA GLY A 913 46.63 8.90 8.66
C GLY A 913 45.23 8.38 9.02
N GLY A 914 44.23 8.61 8.16
CA GLY A 914 42.88 8.04 8.28
C GLY A 914 42.81 6.54 7.95
N GLY A 915 41.83 5.85 8.52
CA GLY A 915 41.61 4.41 8.36
C GLY A 915 40.22 3.98 8.81
N VAL A 916 39.96 2.67 8.77
CA VAL A 916 38.72 2.06 9.29
C VAL A 916 38.94 1.67 10.75
N TYR A 917 38.08 2.17 11.62
CA TYR A 917 38.10 1.88 13.05
C TYR A 917 36.81 1.18 13.42
N ARG A 918 36.91 0.03 14.10
CA ARG A 918 35.78 -0.79 14.47
C ARG A 918 35.65 -0.86 15.99
N THR A 919 34.43 -0.71 16.48
CA THR A 919 34.08 -1.00 17.87
C THR A 919 32.92 -1.99 17.93
N THR A 920 32.77 -2.71 19.04
CA THR A 920 31.72 -3.71 19.22
C THR A 920 31.17 -3.57 20.62
N ALA A 921 29.84 -3.50 20.75
CA ALA A 921 29.17 -3.32 22.02
C ALA A 921 27.96 -4.26 22.14
N GLY A 922 27.61 -4.60 23.37
CA GLY A 922 26.35 -5.26 23.70
C GLY A 922 25.44 -4.26 24.40
N ARG A 923 24.24 -4.04 23.87
CA ARG A 923 23.32 -3.01 24.36
C ARG A 923 22.04 -3.63 24.89
N TRP A 924 21.50 -3.01 25.94
CA TRP A 924 20.23 -3.38 26.51
C TRP A 924 19.20 -2.30 26.20
N GLY A 925 17.99 -2.75 25.91
CA GLY A 925 16.86 -1.90 25.62
C GLY A 925 15.55 -2.55 26.00
N TRP A 926 14.48 -2.09 25.39
CA TRP A 926 13.14 -2.64 25.58
C TRP A 926 12.53 -3.03 24.23
N THR A 927 11.55 -3.93 24.28
CA THR A 927 10.80 -4.35 23.10
C THR A 927 9.31 -4.38 23.40
N VAL A 928 8.52 -4.09 22.37
CA VAL A 928 7.08 -4.32 22.33
C VAL A 928 6.71 -4.94 20.99
N GLY A 929 5.85 -5.95 21.02
CA GLY A 929 5.49 -6.69 19.82
C GLY A 929 4.09 -7.29 19.89
N ALA A 930 3.65 -7.81 18.75
CA ALA A 930 2.40 -8.51 18.61
C ALA A 930 2.56 -9.70 17.67
N GLY A 931 1.80 -10.76 17.91
CA GLY A 931 1.89 -11.97 17.09
C GLY A 931 0.60 -12.76 17.03
N ILE A 932 0.55 -13.65 16.05
CA ILE A 932 -0.50 -14.63 15.84
C ILE A 932 0.17 -16.00 15.77
N GLU A 933 -0.31 -16.93 16.58
CA GLU A 933 0.18 -18.31 16.64
C GLU A 933 -0.97 -19.28 16.35
N HIS A 934 -0.76 -20.23 15.45
CA HIS A 934 -1.74 -21.24 15.05
C HIS A 934 -1.20 -22.65 15.28
N ALA A 935 -1.94 -23.47 16.00
CA ALA A 935 -1.54 -24.86 16.24
C ALA A 935 -2.01 -25.82 15.16
N LEU A 936 -1.02 -26.30 14.42
CA LEU A 936 -1.16 -27.38 13.43
C LEU A 936 -1.51 -28.70 14.14
N LEU A 937 -0.84 -29.00 15.25
CA LEU A 937 -1.03 -30.19 16.09
C LEU A 937 -1.21 -29.77 17.56
N PRO A 938 -1.70 -30.66 18.45
CA PRO A 938 -1.82 -30.34 19.87
C PRO A 938 -0.50 -29.86 20.53
N ASN A 939 0.64 -30.25 19.94
CA ASN A 939 1.98 -29.94 20.42
C ASN A 939 2.85 -29.19 19.40
N VAL A 940 2.31 -28.80 18.23
CA VAL A 940 3.09 -28.06 17.21
C VAL A 940 2.29 -26.86 16.72
N SER A 941 2.90 -25.69 16.78
CA SER A 941 2.30 -24.43 16.33
C SER A 941 3.25 -23.62 15.46
N VAL A 942 2.68 -22.78 14.60
CA VAL A 942 3.39 -21.81 13.76
C VAL A 942 3.05 -20.41 14.25
N LYS A 943 4.03 -19.51 14.32
CA LYS A 943 3.83 -18.11 14.74
C LYS A 943 4.31 -17.12 13.68
N LEU A 944 3.55 -16.04 13.51
CA LEU A 944 4.00 -14.80 12.86
C LEU A 944 4.03 -13.72 13.94
N GLU A 945 5.16 -13.05 14.11
CA GLU A 945 5.43 -12.10 15.18
C GLU A 945 6.10 -10.85 14.61
N TYR A 946 5.71 -9.67 15.11
CA TYR A 946 6.34 -8.39 14.83
C TYR A 946 6.80 -7.76 16.15
N ASP A 947 8.05 -7.32 16.20
CA ASP A 947 8.65 -6.64 17.35
C ASP A 947 9.22 -5.28 16.94
N TYR A 948 8.91 -4.25 17.71
CA TYR A 948 9.70 -3.03 17.79
C TYR A 948 10.68 -3.17 18.97
N VAL A 949 11.93 -2.79 18.74
CA VAL A 949 13.04 -2.83 19.70
C VAL A 949 13.64 -1.45 19.75
N SER A 950 13.80 -0.89 20.95
CA SER A 950 14.53 0.36 21.15
C SER A 950 15.68 0.12 22.12
N LEU A 951 16.90 0.46 21.69
CA LEU A 951 18.14 0.26 22.44
C LEU A 951 18.63 1.55 23.12
N GLY A 952 17.86 2.64 23.00
CA GLY A 952 18.13 3.93 23.62
C GLY A 952 19.40 4.59 23.08
N ASP A 953 20.01 5.45 23.90
CA ASP A 953 21.26 6.16 23.58
C ASP A 953 22.47 5.44 24.19
N ASP A 954 23.59 5.39 23.47
CA ASP A 954 24.89 4.91 23.97
C ASP A 954 26.03 5.75 23.37
N THR A 955 27.26 5.61 23.88
CA THR A 955 28.44 6.30 23.34
C THR A 955 29.39 5.30 22.69
N ALA A 956 29.51 5.35 21.37
CA ALA A 956 30.50 4.60 20.61
C ALA A 956 31.87 5.29 20.69
N SER A 957 32.90 4.58 21.14
CA SER A 957 34.30 5.03 21.21
C SER A 957 35.18 4.20 20.28
N PHE A 958 35.99 4.84 19.42
CA PHE A 958 36.78 4.18 18.38
C PHE A 958 38.29 4.10 18.69
N GLY A 959 38.77 4.83 19.70
CA GLY A 959 40.17 4.83 20.14
C GLY A 959 41.12 5.56 19.18
N LEU A 960 40.66 6.68 18.60
CA LEU A 960 41.40 7.39 17.55
C LEU A 960 42.65 8.15 18.10
N PRO A 961 43.71 8.33 17.30
CA PRO A 961 44.85 9.18 17.64
C PRO A 961 44.45 10.64 17.90
N GLY A 962 45.23 11.39 18.70
CA GLY A 962 44.85 12.71 19.21
C GLY A 962 44.48 13.81 18.19
N GLY A 963 44.87 13.66 16.91
CA GLY A 963 44.42 14.54 15.83
C GLY A 963 42.95 14.39 15.43
N PHE A 964 42.28 13.31 15.87
CA PHE A 964 40.90 12.95 15.50
C PHE A 964 39.96 12.88 16.72
N ALA A 965 40.36 13.41 17.87
CA ALA A 965 39.59 13.34 19.12
C ALA A 965 38.16 13.92 18.99
N ALA A 966 37.93 14.83 18.04
CA ALA A 966 36.63 15.41 17.76
C ALA A 966 35.60 14.39 17.25
N VAL A 967 36.01 13.29 16.58
CA VAL A 967 35.10 12.27 16.01
C VAL A 967 35.14 10.93 16.74
N ASP A 968 35.97 10.80 17.79
CA ASP A 968 36.24 9.53 18.48
C ASP A 968 35.08 9.02 19.35
N ASN A 969 34.42 9.90 20.11
CA ASN A 969 33.32 9.51 21.01
C ASN A 969 31.98 10.06 20.50
N ARG A 970 31.15 9.21 19.89
CA ARG A 970 29.86 9.61 19.30
C ARG A 970 28.70 9.00 20.07
N THR A 971 27.71 9.80 20.44
CA THR A 971 26.42 9.30 20.94
C THR A 971 25.62 8.69 19.79
N VAL A 972 25.05 7.52 20.00
CA VAL A 972 24.27 6.76 19.02
C VAL A 972 22.94 6.33 19.62
N SER A 973 21.85 6.54 18.88
CA SER A 973 20.50 6.07 19.24
C SER A 973 20.03 5.03 18.23
N GLN A 974 19.41 3.94 18.66
CA GLN A 974 19.04 2.87 17.74
C GLN A 974 17.69 2.23 18.06
N ASP A 975 16.90 2.06 17.01
CA ASP A 975 15.64 1.33 17.01
C ASP A 975 15.61 0.27 15.90
N ALA A 976 14.86 -0.80 16.09
CA ALA A 976 14.68 -1.86 15.11
C ALA A 976 13.23 -2.35 15.03
N HIS A 977 12.76 -2.59 13.81
CA HIS A 977 11.49 -3.21 13.49
C HIS A 977 11.74 -4.57 12.86
N VAL A 978 11.19 -5.63 13.45
CA VAL A 978 11.54 -7.01 13.12
C VAL A 978 10.29 -7.84 12.94
N ALA A 979 10.22 -8.62 11.87
CA ALA A 979 9.18 -9.62 11.64
C ALA A 979 9.78 -11.04 11.68
N LYS A 980 9.13 -11.96 12.40
CA LYS A 980 9.56 -13.34 12.63
C LYS A 980 8.48 -14.33 12.25
N LEU A 981 8.86 -15.38 11.52
CA LEU A 981 8.07 -16.60 11.33
C LEU A 981 8.74 -17.73 12.13
N GLY A 982 7.98 -18.38 13.01
CA GLY A 982 8.51 -19.43 13.88
C GLY A 982 7.66 -20.68 13.94
N VAL A 983 8.26 -21.78 14.36
CA VAL A 983 7.60 -23.05 14.67
C VAL A 983 7.91 -23.42 16.10
N ASN A 984 6.89 -23.70 16.91
CA ASN A 984 7.01 -24.07 18.31
C ASN A 984 6.55 -25.52 18.54
N TYR A 985 7.25 -26.22 19.42
CA TYR A 985 6.83 -27.49 20.00
C TYR A 985 6.45 -27.29 21.47
N LEU A 986 5.22 -27.64 21.84
CA LEU A 986 4.69 -27.54 23.20
C LEU A 986 4.86 -28.90 23.93
N PHE A 987 5.64 -28.92 25.01
CA PHE A 987 6.08 -30.14 25.69
C PHE A 987 5.06 -30.73 26.69
N ASN A 988 4.05 -29.95 27.09
CA ASN A 988 3.10 -30.42 28.10
C ASN A 988 1.70 -29.90 27.77
N THR A 989 0.84 -30.72 27.18
CA THR A 989 -0.59 -30.40 27.03
C THR A 989 -1.36 -30.99 28.22
N PRO A 990 -1.71 -30.21 29.26
CA PRO A 990 -2.74 -30.65 30.18
C PRO A 990 -4.05 -30.70 29.39
N VAL A 991 -4.52 -31.91 29.11
CA VAL A 991 -5.91 -32.18 28.72
C VAL A 991 -6.78 -31.58 29.83
N ALA A 992 -7.45 -30.46 29.58
CA ALA A 992 -8.36 -29.89 30.57
C ALA A 992 -9.46 -30.93 30.88
N PRO A 993 -9.67 -31.33 32.14
CA PRO A 993 -10.79 -32.20 32.47
C PRO A 993 -12.09 -31.43 32.20
N LEU A 994 -13.02 -32.09 31.50
CA LEU A 994 -14.38 -31.61 31.30
C LEU A 994 -15.02 -31.32 32.67
N GLN A 995 -15.18 -30.04 33.01
CA GLN A 995 -16.05 -29.61 34.11
C GLN A 995 -17.50 -29.86 33.65
N ALA A 996 -18.11 -30.95 34.13
CA ALA A 996 -19.52 -31.21 33.97
C ALA A 996 -20.32 -30.11 34.69
N LYS A 997 -21.03 -29.27 33.93
CA LYS A 997 -22.09 -28.44 34.49
C LYS A 997 -23.32 -29.33 34.71
N TYR A 998 -23.66 -29.54 35.98
CA TYR A 998 -24.99 -29.97 36.40
C TYR A 998 -26.00 -28.85 36.21
#